data_AF-A0A1B0CI66-F1
#
_entry.id   AF-A0A1B0CI66-F1
#
_cell.length_a   1.000
_cell.length_b   1.000
_cell.length_c   1.000
_cell.angle_alpha   90.00
_cell.angle_beta   90.00
_cell.angle_gamma   90.00
#
_symmetry.space_group_name_H-M   'P 1'
#
loop_
_entity.id
_entity.type
_entity.pdbx_description
1 polymer ?
#
loop_
_entity_poly.entity_id
_entity_poly.type
_entity_poly.pdbx_seq_one_letter_code
_entity_poly.pdbx_strand_id
1 'polypeptide(L)'
;YTFLWKYENSSLLFERPPNVLISKWLPQNDILAHPNLKLFITHGGILSIHETIWHGVPALGVPVLLDQFSNIEYCVGSGFAEEEDITKIERNSFKKLIIKMINDPKYKENVKLHSKLFRDQIDSPLERAVWWTEFVMRHPNMTFMSPPYTDVSPFIRHSWDRKSSSLGQNFEVIMRIFLIFLLPGIVQCANILFLEGVPSPSHHVWMKTLIYALAERGHNITSISVDIEENPPKNVHYLHLDRVYEVLYDGSGDMNYVELGRSNVFMKILVYVAFTMRALQGSAISTGYQQLLNYPDDFKFDLIINDFTAVSFALPLVGGVATPSYVPYIFFASDLTSFKDRLTNFVALYVDYFIRDYYIAPKIHSTLGKDFPNLKDVTELDKLTKIVLLNKDSSIGVPEQSLPNVVFKGVVIFSLGTNVMSDMLDNDCFTEILEAFRALPDYTFLFKTDVEKFPVDLPKNVVPIKWLPQNDVLAHPKVKLFITHCGLLSVQEALWHGVPMIGIPIISEQFDNIRMLVRDGLGEHQDLMTIERHAFQRLIERVLKNPKYGENAKARSSAVRDQKESPLERAVWWTEYVLRHPNMTHMRSDSVDRGFIQRHSWDIVVFIYTILLILLYVIYKTAFKILRKMTGKEVNKHKQQ
;
A
#
# COMPACT_ATOMS: atom_id res chain seq x y z
N TYR A 1 35.84 -51.27 -15.19
CA TYR A 1 34.91 -50.13 -15.25
C TYR A 1 34.96 -49.51 -16.63
N THR A 2 33.80 -49.15 -17.18
CA THR A 2 33.69 -48.34 -18.40
C THR A 2 33.69 -46.87 -17.98
N PHE A 3 34.50 -46.04 -18.62
CA PHE A 3 34.59 -44.61 -18.36
C PHE A 3 33.90 -43.84 -19.48
N LEU A 4 33.00 -42.92 -19.13
CA LEU A 4 32.44 -41.96 -20.07
C LEU A 4 33.19 -40.65 -19.91
N TRP A 5 33.82 -40.16 -20.97
CA TRP A 5 34.62 -38.95 -20.93
C TRP A 5 34.14 -37.94 -21.97
N LYS A 6 33.64 -36.79 -21.49
CA LYS A 6 33.43 -35.61 -22.32
C LYS A 6 34.79 -34.99 -22.68
N TYR A 7 35.17 -35.07 -23.95
CA TYR A 7 36.41 -34.51 -24.46
C TYR A 7 36.17 -33.82 -25.80
N GLU A 8 36.52 -32.54 -25.88
CA GLU A 8 36.11 -31.68 -26.99
C GLU A 8 37.09 -31.73 -28.18
N ASN A 9 38.35 -32.10 -27.93
CA ASN A 9 39.36 -32.13 -28.99
C ASN A 9 39.18 -33.37 -29.87
N SER A 10 39.25 -33.13 -31.18
CA SER A 10 39.08 -34.15 -32.23
C SER A 10 40.27 -35.10 -32.33
N SER A 11 41.44 -34.69 -31.85
CA SER A 11 42.69 -35.45 -31.94
C SER A 11 43.13 -35.90 -30.55
N LEU A 12 43.04 -37.20 -30.28
CA LEU A 12 43.61 -37.77 -29.06
C LEU A 12 45.14 -37.77 -29.17
N LEU A 13 45.83 -37.37 -28.11
CA LEU A 13 47.29 -37.41 -28.03
C LEU A 13 47.84 -38.84 -27.87
N PHE A 14 46.97 -39.85 -27.79
CA PHE A 14 47.31 -41.25 -27.54
C PHE A 14 46.20 -42.21 -28.02
N GLU A 15 46.51 -43.50 -28.13
CA GLU A 15 45.55 -44.53 -28.51
C GLU A 15 44.47 -44.72 -27.43
N ARG A 16 43.20 -44.65 -27.83
CA ARG A 16 42.06 -44.68 -26.91
C ARG A 16 41.98 -46.03 -26.18
N PRO A 17 41.97 -46.06 -24.83
CA PRO A 17 41.79 -47.31 -24.10
C PRO A 17 40.42 -47.96 -24.39
N PRO A 18 40.33 -49.30 -24.48
CA PRO A 18 39.12 -50.00 -24.90
C PRO A 18 37.93 -49.81 -23.95
N ASN A 19 38.19 -49.47 -22.69
CA ASN A 19 37.18 -49.25 -21.66
C ASN A 19 36.81 -47.77 -21.46
N VAL A 20 37.27 -46.87 -22.32
CA VAL A 20 36.94 -45.44 -22.29
C VAL A 20 36.05 -45.12 -23.48
N LEU A 21 34.90 -44.51 -23.25
CA LEU A 21 34.00 -43.96 -24.25
C LEU A 21 34.16 -42.44 -24.27
N ILE A 22 34.54 -41.89 -25.42
CA ILE A 22 34.81 -40.46 -25.59
C ILE A 22 33.72 -39.86 -26.47
N SER A 23 33.17 -38.73 -26.03
CA SER A 23 32.21 -37.94 -26.79
C SER A 23 32.46 -36.45 -26.58
N LYS A 24 32.16 -35.62 -27.58
CA LYS A 24 32.21 -34.15 -27.44
C LYS A 24 31.10 -33.63 -26.52
N TRP A 25 30.01 -34.38 -26.43
CA TRP A 25 28.86 -34.04 -25.61
C TRP A 25 28.26 -35.31 -24.99
N LEU A 26 27.81 -35.20 -23.73
CA LEU A 26 27.18 -36.28 -22.98
C LEU A 26 25.96 -35.69 -22.25
N PRO A 27 24.79 -36.38 -22.24
CA PRO A 27 23.64 -35.96 -21.46
C PRO A 27 23.89 -36.21 -19.97
N GLN A 28 24.61 -35.30 -19.32
CA GLN A 28 25.15 -35.48 -17.97
C GLN A 28 24.08 -35.89 -16.94
N ASN A 29 22.96 -35.17 -16.89
CA ASN A 29 21.87 -35.45 -15.95
C ASN A 29 21.28 -36.87 -16.15
N ASP A 30 21.08 -37.31 -17.39
CA ASP A 30 20.55 -38.64 -17.70
C ASP A 30 21.56 -39.75 -17.38
N ILE A 31 22.85 -39.49 -17.60
CA ILE A 31 23.93 -40.40 -17.23
C ILE A 31 24.04 -40.52 -15.71
N LEU A 32 23.93 -39.40 -14.98
CA LEU A 32 23.93 -39.39 -13.52
C LEU A 32 22.74 -40.17 -12.94
N ALA A 33 21.59 -40.16 -13.62
CA ALA A 33 20.42 -40.97 -13.26
C ALA A 33 20.61 -42.48 -13.49
N HIS A 34 21.60 -42.89 -14.28
CA HIS A 34 21.75 -44.28 -14.69
C HIS A 34 22.18 -45.18 -13.51
N PRO A 35 21.49 -46.31 -13.25
CA PRO A 35 21.70 -47.12 -12.04
C PRO A 35 23.10 -47.75 -11.93
N ASN A 36 23.78 -47.93 -13.07
CA ASN A 36 25.14 -48.48 -13.10
C ASN A 36 26.25 -47.44 -12.90
N LEU A 37 25.94 -46.14 -12.85
CA LEU A 37 26.97 -45.13 -12.61
C LEU A 37 27.48 -45.21 -11.16
N LYS A 38 28.81 -45.27 -11.00
CA LYS A 38 29.46 -45.47 -9.69
C LYS A 38 30.11 -44.22 -9.12
N LEU A 39 30.68 -43.38 -9.97
CA LEU A 39 31.45 -42.21 -9.59
C LEU A 39 31.35 -41.18 -10.72
N PHE A 40 31.22 -39.91 -10.38
CA PHE A 40 31.29 -38.81 -11.32
C PHE A 40 32.59 -38.01 -11.09
N ILE A 41 33.43 -37.92 -12.12
CA ILE A 41 34.65 -37.10 -12.05
C ILE A 41 34.32 -35.75 -12.68
N THR A 42 34.42 -34.68 -11.90
CA THR A 42 33.96 -33.35 -12.30
C THR A 42 34.92 -32.26 -11.84
N HIS A 43 34.94 -31.15 -12.56
CA HIS A 43 35.64 -29.96 -12.11
C HIS A 43 34.95 -29.28 -10.92
N GLY A 44 33.75 -29.71 -10.52
CA GLY A 44 33.07 -29.20 -9.33
C GLY A 44 32.26 -27.93 -9.55
N GLY A 45 31.79 -27.68 -10.78
CA GLY A 45 30.83 -26.62 -11.04
C GLY A 45 29.54 -26.83 -10.25
N ILE A 46 28.92 -25.76 -9.77
CA ILE A 46 27.79 -25.83 -8.82
C ILE A 46 26.62 -26.70 -9.32
N LEU A 47 26.28 -26.62 -10.61
CA LEU A 47 25.22 -27.46 -11.21
C LEU A 47 25.60 -28.95 -11.20
N SER A 48 26.87 -29.28 -11.43
CA SER A 48 27.35 -30.67 -11.38
C SER A 48 27.26 -31.24 -9.96
N ILE A 49 27.50 -30.42 -8.94
CA ILE A 49 27.33 -30.81 -7.53
C ILE A 49 25.85 -31.02 -7.20
N HIS A 50 24.96 -30.15 -7.68
CA HIS A 50 23.52 -30.33 -7.50
C HIS A 50 23.02 -31.62 -8.15
N GLU A 51 23.43 -31.94 -9.38
CA GLU A 51 23.01 -33.16 -10.07
C GLU A 51 23.57 -34.43 -9.39
N THR A 52 24.81 -34.36 -8.90
CA THR A 52 25.47 -35.39 -8.09
C THR A 52 24.66 -35.71 -6.83
N ILE A 53 24.29 -34.68 -6.08
CA ILE A 53 23.45 -34.81 -4.88
C ILE A 53 22.07 -35.31 -5.28
N TRP A 54 21.45 -34.74 -6.32
CA TRP A 54 20.13 -35.14 -6.79
C TRP A 54 20.08 -36.63 -7.10
N HIS A 55 21.01 -37.17 -7.88
CA HIS A 55 21.02 -38.59 -8.26
C HIS A 55 21.72 -39.50 -7.24
N GLY A 56 22.28 -38.94 -6.16
CA GLY A 56 22.97 -39.70 -5.13
C GLY A 56 24.22 -40.40 -5.68
N VAL A 57 25.03 -39.74 -6.48
CA VAL A 57 26.26 -40.27 -7.10
C VAL A 57 27.47 -39.62 -6.43
N PRO A 58 28.50 -40.35 -5.95
CA PRO A 58 29.72 -39.75 -5.42
C PRO A 58 30.48 -38.92 -6.45
N ALA A 59 31.22 -37.90 -6.01
CA ALA A 59 31.97 -37.01 -6.90
C ALA A 59 33.48 -37.01 -6.60
N LEU A 60 34.32 -37.29 -7.60
CA LEU A 60 35.76 -36.98 -7.54
C LEU A 60 35.97 -35.60 -8.16
N GLY A 61 36.29 -34.63 -7.31
CA GLY A 61 36.53 -33.25 -7.70
C GLY A 61 37.92 -33.04 -8.27
N VAL A 62 37.99 -32.37 -9.41
CA VAL A 62 39.24 -31.95 -10.07
C VAL A 62 39.13 -30.46 -10.38
N PRO A 63 39.12 -29.58 -9.36
CA PRO A 63 38.84 -28.16 -9.54
C PRO A 63 39.93 -27.49 -10.39
N VAL A 64 39.51 -26.59 -11.27
CA VAL A 64 40.40 -25.88 -12.20
C VAL A 64 40.38 -24.38 -11.95
N LEU A 65 39.22 -23.81 -11.65
CA LEU A 65 39.05 -22.36 -11.56
C LEU A 65 37.86 -21.94 -10.69
N LEU A 66 37.99 -20.77 -10.06
CA LEU A 66 36.91 -20.05 -9.37
C LEU A 66 36.28 -20.83 -8.20
N ASP A 67 34.95 -20.90 -8.16
CA ASP A 67 34.10 -21.45 -7.10
C ASP A 67 34.23 -22.98 -6.96
N GLN A 68 34.83 -23.63 -7.95
CA GLN A 68 35.02 -25.08 -8.03
C GLN A 68 35.76 -25.66 -6.81
N PHE A 69 36.80 -24.97 -6.35
CA PHE A 69 37.57 -25.41 -5.18
C PHE A 69 36.69 -25.47 -3.93
N SER A 70 35.94 -24.40 -3.66
CA SER A 70 35.02 -24.34 -2.51
C SER A 70 33.86 -25.34 -2.62
N ASN A 71 33.32 -25.53 -3.82
CA ASN A 71 32.24 -26.49 -4.05
C ASN A 71 32.71 -27.93 -3.76
N ILE A 72 33.92 -28.30 -4.18
CA ILE A 72 34.50 -29.63 -3.90
C ILE A 72 34.87 -29.76 -2.43
N GLU A 73 35.48 -28.76 -1.82
CA GLU A 73 35.80 -28.76 -0.39
C GLU A 73 34.56 -29.04 0.47
N TYR A 74 33.42 -28.43 0.14
CA TYR A 74 32.14 -28.73 0.79
C TYR A 74 31.74 -30.20 0.64
N CYS A 75 31.85 -30.76 -0.56
CA CYS A 75 31.50 -32.16 -0.83
C CYS A 75 32.44 -33.15 -0.10
N VAL A 76 33.73 -32.79 0.02
CA VAL A 76 34.74 -33.55 0.77
C VAL A 76 34.43 -33.51 2.26
N GLY A 77 34.15 -32.32 2.81
CA GLY A 77 33.72 -32.15 4.20
C GLY A 77 32.42 -32.88 4.52
N SER A 78 31.52 -32.97 3.54
CA SER A 78 30.28 -33.75 3.60
C SER A 78 30.48 -35.27 3.41
N GLY A 79 31.72 -35.70 3.17
CA GLY A 79 32.13 -37.10 3.16
C GLY A 79 31.65 -37.90 1.95
N PHE A 80 31.22 -37.24 0.87
CA PHE A 80 30.79 -37.92 -0.37
C PHE A 80 31.65 -37.61 -1.59
N ALA A 81 32.69 -36.79 -1.43
CA ALA A 81 33.68 -36.51 -2.45
C ALA A 81 35.11 -36.67 -1.96
N GLU A 82 36.05 -36.68 -2.91
CA GLU A 82 37.49 -36.46 -2.73
C GLU A 82 37.94 -35.39 -3.73
N GLU A 83 39.07 -34.74 -3.46
CA GLU A 83 39.68 -33.75 -4.34
C GLU A 83 41.01 -34.27 -4.91
N GLU A 84 41.27 -34.00 -6.19
CA GLU A 84 42.55 -34.27 -6.84
C GLU A 84 43.05 -33.01 -7.57
N ASP A 85 44.33 -32.66 -7.37
CA ASP A 85 44.99 -31.55 -8.05
C ASP A 85 45.35 -31.96 -9.48
N ILE A 86 44.67 -31.33 -10.46
CA ILE A 86 44.87 -31.61 -11.89
C ILE A 86 46.31 -31.44 -12.36
N THR A 87 47.10 -30.58 -11.70
CA THR A 87 48.49 -30.28 -12.07
C THR A 87 49.48 -31.30 -11.55
N LYS A 88 49.08 -32.14 -10.58
CA LYS A 88 49.94 -33.10 -9.88
C LYS A 88 49.44 -34.54 -9.95
N ILE A 89 48.50 -34.84 -10.85
CA ILE A 89 47.93 -36.19 -10.99
C ILE A 89 49.04 -37.20 -11.28
N GLU A 90 49.22 -38.15 -10.34
CA GLU A 90 50.06 -39.32 -10.53
C GLU A 90 49.18 -40.54 -10.86
N ARG A 91 49.57 -41.33 -11.87
CA ARG A 91 48.77 -42.47 -12.36
C ARG A 91 48.35 -43.43 -11.24
N ASN A 92 49.27 -43.76 -10.34
CA ASN A 92 49.02 -44.77 -9.31
C ASN A 92 48.15 -44.23 -8.16
N SER A 93 48.35 -42.97 -7.75
CA SER A 93 47.52 -42.33 -6.71
C SER A 93 46.09 -42.14 -7.21
N PHE A 94 45.93 -41.61 -8.43
CA PHE A 94 44.62 -41.35 -9.02
C PHE A 94 43.78 -42.63 -9.19
N LYS A 95 44.42 -43.72 -9.64
CA LYS A 95 43.78 -45.04 -9.73
C LYS A 95 43.34 -45.54 -8.35
N LYS A 96 44.19 -45.42 -7.33
CA LYS A 96 43.85 -45.83 -5.96
C LYS A 96 42.68 -45.02 -5.42
N LEU A 97 42.63 -43.71 -5.69
CA LEU A 97 41.56 -42.83 -5.25
C LEU A 97 40.22 -43.21 -5.88
N ILE A 98 40.16 -43.44 -7.19
CA ILE A 98 38.94 -43.89 -7.88
C ILE A 98 38.45 -45.24 -7.30
N ILE A 99 39.36 -46.19 -7.10
CA ILE A 99 39.02 -47.51 -6.54
C ILE A 99 38.49 -47.38 -5.11
N LYS A 100 39.12 -46.52 -4.29
CA LYS A 100 38.67 -46.21 -2.93
C LYS A 100 37.22 -45.71 -2.95
N MET A 101 36.94 -44.67 -3.75
CA MET A 101 35.61 -44.05 -3.77
C MET A 101 34.50 -44.95 -4.30
N ILE A 102 34.80 -45.83 -5.25
CA ILE A 102 33.82 -46.77 -5.80
C ILE A 102 33.47 -47.87 -4.78
N ASN A 103 34.45 -48.33 -4.00
CA ASN A 103 34.30 -49.50 -3.14
C ASN A 103 33.94 -49.15 -1.69
N ASP A 104 34.33 -47.98 -1.20
CA ASP A 104 33.98 -47.53 0.14
C ASP A 104 32.51 -47.06 0.16
N PRO A 105 31.61 -47.76 0.86
CA PRO A 105 30.19 -47.42 0.88
C PRO A 105 29.92 -46.04 1.46
N LYS A 106 30.83 -45.49 2.28
CA LYS A 106 30.71 -44.18 2.92
C LYS A 106 30.29 -43.10 1.91
N TYR A 107 30.95 -43.03 0.75
CA TYR A 107 30.67 -41.97 -0.22
C TYR A 107 29.26 -42.09 -0.79
N LYS A 108 28.81 -43.31 -1.12
CA LYS A 108 27.49 -43.57 -1.69
C LYS A 108 26.38 -43.38 -0.65
N GLU A 109 26.61 -43.79 0.59
CA GLU A 109 25.67 -43.61 1.69
C GLU A 109 25.51 -42.13 2.04
N ASN A 110 26.62 -41.39 2.15
CA ASN A 110 26.58 -39.96 2.45
C ASN A 110 25.87 -39.18 1.34
N VAL A 111 26.21 -39.39 0.06
CA VAL A 111 25.51 -38.66 -1.02
C VAL A 111 24.03 -39.04 -1.10
N LYS A 112 23.63 -40.28 -0.76
CA LYS A 112 22.22 -40.67 -0.69
C LYS A 112 21.48 -39.99 0.46
N LEU A 113 22.14 -39.82 1.60
CA LEU A 113 21.60 -39.03 2.71
C LEU A 113 21.37 -37.58 2.25
N HIS A 114 22.37 -36.95 1.64
CA HIS A 114 22.24 -35.60 1.07
C HIS A 114 21.18 -35.53 -0.02
N SER A 115 21.05 -36.55 -0.88
CA SER A 115 20.01 -36.66 -1.90
C SER A 115 18.60 -36.67 -1.31
N LYS A 116 18.40 -37.47 -0.25
CA LYS A 116 17.12 -37.55 0.47
C LYS A 116 16.75 -36.19 1.06
N LEU A 117 17.71 -35.52 1.71
CA LEU A 117 17.52 -34.18 2.29
C LEU A 117 17.24 -33.13 1.20
N PHE A 118 17.98 -33.18 0.09
CA PHE A 118 17.84 -32.26 -1.03
C PHE A 118 16.46 -32.36 -1.71
N ARG A 119 15.86 -33.56 -1.72
CA ARG A 119 14.55 -33.82 -2.31
C ARG A 119 13.37 -33.63 -1.36
N ASP A 120 13.61 -33.56 -0.05
CA ASP A 120 12.57 -33.35 0.96
C ASP A 120 12.26 -31.85 1.10
N GLN A 121 11.48 -31.33 0.15
CA GLN A 121 11.06 -29.93 0.09
C GLN A 121 9.52 -29.83 0.04
N ILE A 122 8.95 -28.74 0.57
CA ILE A 122 7.51 -28.43 0.50
C ILE A 122 7.01 -28.42 -0.94
N ASP A 123 7.82 -27.84 -1.81
CA ASP A 123 7.50 -27.56 -3.20
C ASP A 123 8.73 -27.76 -4.09
N SER A 124 8.49 -28.14 -5.34
CA SER A 124 9.57 -28.23 -6.32
C SER A 124 10.13 -26.83 -6.62
N PRO A 125 11.43 -26.70 -6.99
CA PRO A 125 12.00 -25.41 -7.40
C PRO A 125 11.23 -24.71 -8.52
N LEU A 126 10.63 -25.49 -9.43
CA LEU A 126 9.81 -24.96 -10.53
C LEU A 126 8.50 -24.36 -10.00
N GLU A 127 7.74 -25.09 -9.18
CA GLU A 127 6.51 -24.57 -8.57
C GLU A 127 6.78 -23.33 -7.71
N ARG A 128 7.92 -23.31 -7.01
CA ARG A 128 8.37 -22.13 -6.26
C ARG A 128 8.61 -20.94 -7.17
N ALA A 129 9.34 -21.14 -8.27
CA ALA A 129 9.63 -20.09 -9.23
C ALA A 129 8.35 -19.54 -9.89
N VAL A 130 7.47 -20.43 -10.36
CA VAL A 130 6.17 -20.06 -10.94
C VAL A 130 5.35 -19.23 -9.95
N TRP A 131 5.21 -19.72 -8.71
CA TRP A 131 4.44 -19.02 -7.70
C TRP A 131 4.98 -17.61 -7.41
N TRP A 132 6.30 -17.44 -7.25
CA TRP A 132 6.91 -16.13 -7.02
C TRP A 132 6.80 -15.19 -8.23
N THR A 133 6.91 -15.72 -9.45
CA THR A 133 6.68 -14.93 -10.68
C THR A 133 5.26 -14.40 -10.72
N GLU A 134 4.26 -15.26 -10.49
CA GLU A 134 2.86 -14.84 -10.46
C GLU A 134 2.56 -13.91 -9.28
N PHE A 135 3.16 -14.14 -8.12
CA PHE A 135 3.00 -13.28 -6.95
C PHE A 135 3.47 -11.85 -7.23
N VAL A 136 4.63 -11.67 -7.88
CA VAL A 136 5.10 -10.35 -8.33
C VAL A 136 4.14 -9.72 -9.34
N MET A 137 3.56 -10.51 -10.24
CA MET A 137 2.53 -10.03 -11.19
C MET A 137 1.23 -9.62 -10.49
N ARG A 138 0.83 -10.30 -9.40
CA ARG A 138 -0.34 -9.97 -8.58
C ARG A 138 -0.13 -8.68 -7.77
N HIS A 139 1.10 -8.39 -7.37
CA HIS A 139 1.45 -7.23 -6.52
C HIS A 139 2.50 -6.30 -7.16
N PRO A 140 2.23 -5.68 -8.32
CA PRO A 140 3.25 -4.95 -9.10
C PRO A 140 3.77 -3.67 -8.43
N ASN A 141 3.04 -3.13 -7.45
CA ASN A 141 3.38 -1.88 -6.74
C ASN A 141 4.02 -2.14 -5.35
N MET A 142 4.53 -3.35 -5.10
CA MET A 142 4.97 -3.77 -3.78
C MET A 142 6.43 -3.42 -3.47
N THR A 143 6.66 -2.20 -2.98
CA THR A 143 8.00 -1.64 -2.75
C THR A 143 8.74 -2.18 -1.52
N PHE A 144 8.07 -2.92 -0.62
CA PHE A 144 8.67 -3.37 0.66
C PHE A 144 9.40 -4.72 0.60
N MET A 145 9.21 -5.50 -0.47
CA MET A 145 10.02 -6.71 -0.70
C MET A 145 11.37 -6.37 -1.32
N SER A 146 11.49 -5.19 -1.93
CA SER A 146 12.78 -4.63 -2.25
C SER A 146 13.47 -4.34 -0.94
N PRO A 147 14.58 -5.03 -0.67
CA PRO A 147 15.27 -4.75 0.55
C PRO A 147 15.75 -3.30 0.58
N PRO A 148 15.75 -2.62 1.74
CA PRO A 148 16.12 -1.20 1.85
C PRO A 148 17.53 -0.87 1.31
N TYR A 149 18.35 -1.90 1.05
CA TYR A 149 19.72 -1.78 0.56
C TYR A 149 19.85 -1.50 -0.95
N THR A 150 18.78 -1.57 -1.75
CA THR A 150 18.86 -1.27 -3.19
C THR A 150 18.91 0.23 -3.50
N ASP A 151 18.41 1.09 -2.61
CA ASP A 151 18.25 2.53 -2.83
C ASP A 151 19.16 3.41 -1.93
N VAL A 152 20.05 2.81 -1.15
CA VAL A 152 20.98 3.52 -0.24
C VAL A 152 22.39 3.56 -0.79
N SER A 153 23.09 4.68 -0.53
CA SER A 153 24.48 4.84 -0.99
C SER A 153 25.39 3.72 -0.43
N PRO A 154 26.50 3.39 -1.11
CA PRO A 154 27.48 2.43 -0.60
C PRO A 154 27.98 2.74 0.83
N PHE A 155 27.94 4.01 1.23
CA PHE A 155 28.32 4.46 2.57
C PHE A 155 27.29 4.07 3.63
N ILE A 156 25.99 4.21 3.36
CA ILE A 156 24.93 3.74 4.26
C ILE A 156 24.89 2.20 4.28
N ARG A 157 25.12 1.57 3.13
CA ARG A 157 25.14 0.09 2.97
C ARG A 157 26.19 -0.60 3.85
N HIS A 158 27.31 0.06 4.15
CA HIS A 158 28.36 -0.46 5.02
C HIS A 158 28.39 0.19 6.42
N SER A 159 27.32 0.91 6.79
CA SER A 159 27.24 1.65 8.07
C SER A 159 28.41 2.63 8.29
N TRP A 160 28.92 3.24 7.22
CA TRP A 160 29.94 4.30 7.28
C TRP A 160 29.34 5.68 7.56
N ASP A 161 28.01 5.75 7.73
CA ASP A 161 27.32 6.97 8.13
C ASP A 161 27.47 7.22 9.64
N ARG A 162 28.64 7.74 10.02
CA ARG A 162 28.81 8.50 11.25
C ARG A 162 29.25 9.91 10.84
N LYS A 163 28.30 10.85 10.84
CA LYS A 163 28.50 12.33 10.84
C LYS A 163 29.97 12.77 10.66
N SER A 164 30.39 13.06 9.43
CA SER A 164 31.22 14.23 9.07
C SER A 164 31.83 14.09 7.67
N SER A 165 31.39 14.93 6.72
CA SER A 165 32.26 15.80 5.89
C SER A 165 31.51 16.29 4.63
N SER A 166 31.69 17.57 4.34
CA SER A 166 30.89 18.44 3.47
C SER A 166 31.08 18.25 1.95
N LEU A 167 31.26 17.02 1.45
CA LEU A 167 31.56 16.79 0.02
C LEU A 167 30.40 16.19 -0.81
N GLY A 168 29.36 15.63 -0.19
CA GLY A 168 28.32 14.85 -0.90
C GLY A 168 27.19 15.63 -1.57
N GLN A 169 27.05 16.93 -1.33
CA GLN A 169 25.84 17.69 -1.71
C GLN A 169 25.71 18.04 -3.20
N ASN A 170 26.79 18.01 -4.01
CA ASN A 170 26.75 18.53 -5.38
C ASN A 170 26.33 17.51 -6.47
N PHE A 171 26.15 16.23 -6.14
CA PHE A 171 25.93 15.16 -7.14
C PHE A 171 24.46 14.84 -7.42
N GLU A 172 23.56 15.19 -6.50
CA GLU A 172 22.15 14.75 -6.52
C GLU A 172 21.26 15.48 -7.55
N VAL A 173 21.62 16.72 -7.89
CA VAL A 173 20.78 17.61 -8.73
C VAL A 173 20.75 17.15 -10.21
N ILE A 174 21.80 16.48 -10.67
CA ILE A 174 21.98 16.14 -12.10
C ILE A 174 21.14 14.90 -12.49
N MET A 175 20.85 14.00 -11.55
CA MET A 175 20.17 12.72 -11.85
C MET A 175 18.64 12.83 -11.96
N ARG A 176 18.03 13.84 -11.32
CA ARG A 176 16.56 13.99 -11.27
C ARG A 176 15.97 14.43 -12.61
N ILE A 177 16.76 15.08 -13.46
CA ILE A 177 16.30 15.60 -14.76
C ILE A 177 16.14 14.48 -15.80
N PHE A 178 16.78 13.31 -15.59
CA PHE A 178 16.85 12.25 -16.60
C PHE A 178 15.73 11.20 -16.52
N LEU A 179 14.97 11.14 -15.42
CA LEU A 179 13.99 10.07 -15.15
C LEU A 179 12.55 10.40 -15.54
N ILE A 180 12.27 11.61 -16.04
CA ILE A 180 10.91 12.06 -16.37
C ILE A 180 10.41 11.52 -17.73
N PHE A 181 11.27 10.93 -18.56
CA PHE A 181 10.94 10.69 -19.98
C PHE A 181 10.47 9.28 -20.39
N LEU A 182 10.19 8.35 -19.49
CA LEU A 182 9.72 7.02 -19.89
C LEU A 182 8.59 6.49 -18.99
N LEU A 183 7.34 6.65 -19.46
CA LEU A 183 6.27 5.63 -19.57
C LEU A 183 4.85 6.25 -19.60
N PRO A 184 3.95 5.80 -20.50
CA PRO A 184 2.56 5.58 -20.08
C PRO A 184 1.92 4.28 -20.61
N GLY A 185 1.00 3.72 -19.79
CA GLY A 185 -0.34 3.31 -20.24
C GLY A 185 -0.82 1.88 -19.91
N ILE A 186 -1.89 1.75 -19.10
CA ILE A 186 -3.18 1.07 -19.40
C ILE A 186 -4.29 1.73 -18.53
N VAL A 187 -5.41 2.20 -19.11
CA VAL A 187 -6.61 2.71 -18.39
C VAL A 187 -7.90 2.21 -19.07
N GLN A 188 -8.93 1.85 -18.30
CA GLN A 188 -10.29 1.45 -18.77
C GLN A 188 -11.24 2.66 -18.87
N CYS A 189 -12.13 2.68 -19.88
CA CYS A 189 -13.02 3.80 -20.24
C CYS A 189 -14.52 3.40 -20.21
N ALA A 190 -15.44 4.30 -19.84
CA ALA A 190 -16.91 4.07 -19.73
C ALA A 190 -17.71 5.27 -20.29
N ASN A 191 -18.99 5.10 -20.67
CA ASN A 191 -19.87 6.16 -21.18
C ASN A 191 -20.78 6.71 -20.06
N ILE A 192 -20.60 7.98 -19.68
CA ILE A 192 -21.28 8.59 -18.53
C ILE A 192 -22.13 9.79 -18.97
N LEU A 193 -23.38 9.86 -18.50
CA LEU A 193 -24.28 10.99 -18.72
C LEU A 193 -24.35 11.89 -17.49
N PHE A 194 -24.13 13.18 -17.67
CA PHE A 194 -24.41 14.21 -16.69
C PHE A 194 -25.66 14.99 -17.09
N LEU A 195 -26.56 15.22 -16.13
CA LEU A 195 -27.74 16.06 -16.26
C LEU A 195 -27.55 17.30 -15.39
N GLU A 196 -27.03 18.38 -15.98
CA GLU A 196 -26.73 19.66 -15.34
C GLU A 196 -27.85 20.67 -15.63
N GLY A 197 -29.03 20.41 -15.08
CA GLY A 197 -30.23 21.20 -15.33
C GLY A 197 -30.35 22.50 -14.53
N VAL A 198 -29.42 22.78 -13.61
CA VAL A 198 -29.47 23.96 -12.73
C VAL A 198 -28.81 25.14 -13.45
N PRO A 199 -29.54 26.22 -13.77
CA PRO A 199 -29.03 27.34 -14.54
C PRO A 199 -28.25 28.30 -13.63
N SER A 200 -27.06 27.88 -13.23
CA SER A 200 -26.15 28.63 -12.37
C SER A 200 -24.70 28.23 -12.62
N PRO A 201 -23.81 29.17 -12.96
CA PRO A 201 -22.40 28.83 -13.24
C PRO A 201 -21.70 28.18 -12.04
N SER A 202 -22.12 28.46 -10.80
CA SER A 202 -21.55 27.84 -9.60
C SER A 202 -21.86 26.35 -9.49
N HIS A 203 -23.01 25.90 -10.01
CA HIS A 203 -23.36 24.49 -10.12
C HIS A 203 -22.49 23.79 -11.17
N HIS A 204 -22.25 24.46 -12.30
CA HIS A 204 -21.38 23.93 -13.33
C HIS A 204 -19.92 23.80 -12.87
N VAL A 205 -19.39 24.77 -12.12
CA VAL A 205 -17.99 24.78 -11.65
C VAL A 205 -17.62 23.52 -10.87
N TRP A 206 -18.49 23.04 -9.98
CA TRP A 206 -18.19 21.84 -9.20
C TRP A 206 -18.37 20.57 -10.04
N MET A 207 -19.40 20.53 -10.89
CA MET A 207 -19.68 19.37 -11.73
C MET A 207 -18.61 19.19 -12.81
N LYS A 208 -18.15 20.28 -13.42
CA LYS A 208 -16.99 20.33 -14.32
C LYS A 208 -15.76 19.65 -13.73
N THR A 209 -15.49 19.88 -12.44
CA THR A 209 -14.32 19.27 -11.78
C THR A 209 -14.44 17.74 -11.80
N LEU A 210 -15.64 17.21 -11.56
CA LEU A 210 -15.92 15.78 -11.61
C LEU A 210 -15.92 15.24 -13.05
N ILE A 211 -16.54 15.95 -13.98
CA ILE A 211 -16.55 15.63 -15.42
C ILE A 211 -15.11 15.55 -15.94
N TYR A 212 -14.28 16.55 -15.68
CA TYR A 212 -12.91 16.59 -16.18
C TYR A 212 -12.06 15.49 -15.54
N ALA A 213 -12.21 15.26 -14.23
CA ALA A 213 -11.52 14.18 -13.55
C ALA A 213 -11.88 12.79 -14.11
N LEU A 214 -13.13 12.57 -14.51
CA LEU A 214 -13.56 11.32 -15.14
C LEU A 214 -13.09 11.24 -16.61
N ALA A 215 -13.08 12.36 -17.32
CA ALA A 215 -12.59 12.43 -18.69
C ALA A 215 -11.08 12.20 -18.79
N GLU A 216 -10.30 12.77 -17.87
CA GLU A 216 -8.85 12.53 -17.75
C GLU A 216 -8.51 11.07 -17.47
N ARG A 217 -9.43 10.36 -16.80
CA ARG A 217 -9.36 8.91 -16.57
C ARG A 217 -9.82 8.09 -17.78
N GLY A 218 -10.08 8.73 -18.92
CA GLY A 218 -10.42 8.09 -20.18
C GLY A 218 -11.90 7.82 -20.38
N HIS A 219 -12.80 8.14 -19.44
CA HIS A 219 -14.24 7.94 -19.64
C HIS A 219 -14.78 8.89 -20.72
N ASN A 220 -15.71 8.41 -21.53
CA ASN A 220 -16.45 9.23 -22.49
C ASN A 220 -17.65 9.85 -21.78
N ILE A 221 -17.77 11.17 -21.82
CA ILE A 221 -18.77 11.90 -21.04
C ILE A 221 -19.66 12.70 -21.96
N THR A 222 -20.96 12.56 -21.77
CA THR A 222 -21.96 13.47 -22.33
C THR A 222 -22.57 14.26 -21.17
N SER A 223 -22.55 15.59 -21.22
CA SER A 223 -23.26 16.43 -20.25
C SER A 223 -24.33 17.25 -20.94
N ILE A 224 -25.57 17.11 -20.47
CA ILE A 224 -26.68 17.96 -20.86
C ILE A 224 -26.70 19.11 -19.87
N SER A 225 -26.25 20.28 -20.31
CA SER A 225 -25.93 21.37 -19.39
C SER A 225 -26.40 22.72 -19.89
N VAL A 226 -26.85 23.55 -18.95
CA VAL A 226 -27.14 24.96 -19.18
C VAL A 226 -25.87 25.78 -19.38
N ASP A 227 -24.80 25.44 -18.66
CA ASP A 227 -23.49 26.08 -18.77
C ASP A 227 -22.52 25.12 -19.47
N ILE A 228 -21.73 25.63 -20.42
CA ILE A 228 -20.76 24.81 -21.16
C ILE A 228 -19.38 25.45 -21.12
N GLU A 229 -18.37 24.63 -21.39
CA GLU A 229 -16.99 25.07 -21.49
C GLU A 229 -16.60 25.24 -22.95
N GLU A 230 -15.95 26.36 -23.27
CA GLU A 230 -15.49 26.64 -24.64
C GLU A 230 -14.47 25.62 -25.14
N ASN A 231 -13.66 25.06 -24.23
CA ASN A 231 -12.55 24.15 -24.53
C ASN A 231 -12.57 22.91 -23.62
N PRO A 232 -13.52 21.98 -23.80
CA PRO A 232 -13.58 20.78 -22.99
C PRO A 232 -12.55 19.72 -23.42
N PRO A 233 -12.23 18.75 -22.54
CA PRO A 233 -11.48 17.56 -22.93
C PRO A 233 -12.13 16.86 -24.14
N LYS A 234 -11.31 16.20 -24.97
CA LYS A 234 -11.76 15.63 -26.27
C LYS A 234 -12.88 14.60 -26.15
N ASN A 235 -12.99 13.96 -25.00
CA ASN A 235 -13.96 12.94 -24.62
C ASN A 235 -15.08 13.48 -23.71
N VAL A 236 -15.29 14.80 -23.71
CA VAL A 236 -16.41 15.47 -23.06
C VAL A 236 -17.25 16.17 -24.12
N HIS A 237 -18.53 15.81 -24.18
CA HIS A 237 -19.48 16.31 -25.15
C HIS A 237 -20.62 17.03 -24.43
N TYR A 238 -20.83 18.30 -24.73
CA TYR A 238 -21.94 19.06 -24.16
C TYR A 238 -23.15 19.07 -25.09
N LEU A 239 -24.31 18.73 -24.56
CA LEU A 239 -25.61 19.03 -25.15
C LEU A 239 -26.12 20.32 -24.49
N HIS A 240 -25.89 21.44 -25.16
CA HIS A 240 -26.09 22.76 -24.57
C HIS A 240 -27.58 23.15 -24.49
N LEU A 241 -28.06 23.44 -23.29
CA LEU A 241 -29.38 24.01 -23.03
C LEU A 241 -29.36 25.54 -23.20
N ASP A 242 -28.94 25.96 -24.39
CA ASP A 242 -28.68 27.34 -24.84
C ASP A 242 -29.82 28.37 -24.71
N ARG A 243 -31.06 27.95 -24.53
CA ARG A 243 -32.24 28.82 -24.43
C ARG A 243 -32.69 29.06 -22.99
N VAL A 244 -32.09 28.36 -22.02
CA VAL A 244 -32.51 28.41 -20.61
C VAL A 244 -32.29 29.79 -20.01
N TYR A 245 -31.11 30.40 -20.14
CA TYR A 245 -30.87 31.74 -19.63
C TYR A 245 -31.70 32.81 -20.35
N GLU A 246 -31.92 32.66 -21.66
CA GLU A 246 -32.77 33.56 -22.41
C GLU A 246 -34.20 33.55 -21.86
N VAL A 247 -34.81 32.37 -21.69
CA VAL A 247 -36.17 32.25 -21.14
C VAL A 247 -36.26 32.69 -19.67
N LEU A 248 -35.20 32.50 -18.88
CA LEU A 248 -35.16 32.95 -17.48
C LEU A 248 -35.10 34.48 -17.33
N TYR A 249 -34.48 35.16 -18.30
CA TYR A 249 -34.17 36.59 -18.24
C TYR A 249 -34.74 37.40 -19.43
N ASP A 250 -35.71 36.86 -20.17
CA ASP A 250 -36.37 37.46 -21.34
C ASP A 250 -37.18 38.74 -21.04
N GLY A 251 -37.26 39.14 -19.76
CA GLY A 251 -38.02 40.31 -19.31
C GLY A 251 -39.54 40.14 -19.39
N SER A 252 -40.05 38.97 -19.78
CA SER A 252 -41.49 38.70 -19.94
C SER A 252 -42.19 38.33 -18.62
N GLY A 253 -41.45 38.21 -17.52
CA GLY A 253 -42.01 38.12 -16.18
C GLY A 253 -41.38 39.17 -15.29
N ASP A 254 -42.20 40.05 -14.73
CA ASP A 254 -41.87 41.09 -13.75
C ASP A 254 -41.39 40.51 -12.41
N MET A 255 -40.46 39.56 -12.40
CA MET A 255 -39.90 38.97 -11.18
C MET A 255 -38.46 39.42 -11.00
N ASN A 256 -38.29 40.46 -10.19
CA ASN A 256 -37.00 40.89 -9.68
C ASN A 256 -36.46 39.87 -8.66
N TYR A 257 -35.75 38.84 -9.14
CA TYR A 257 -35.22 37.75 -8.30
C TYR A 257 -34.39 38.23 -7.10
N VAL A 258 -33.76 39.42 -7.18
CA VAL A 258 -32.98 40.01 -6.08
C VAL A 258 -33.89 40.55 -4.97
N GLU A 259 -34.99 41.20 -5.34
CA GLU A 259 -35.98 41.72 -4.40
C GLU A 259 -36.84 40.59 -3.82
N LEU A 260 -37.20 39.61 -4.66
CA LEU A 260 -37.93 38.42 -4.24
C LEU A 260 -37.05 37.46 -3.40
N GLY A 261 -35.73 37.46 -3.56
CA GLY A 261 -34.80 36.75 -2.65
C GLY A 261 -34.77 37.31 -1.22
N ARG A 262 -35.31 38.51 -1.00
CA ARG A 262 -35.47 39.14 0.32
C ARG A 262 -36.88 39.02 0.89
N SER A 263 -37.79 38.41 0.12
CA SER A 263 -39.18 38.20 0.53
C SER A 263 -39.32 37.07 1.56
N ASN A 264 -40.53 36.90 2.08
CA ASN A 264 -40.81 35.83 3.04
C ASN A 264 -40.63 34.43 2.41
N VAL A 265 -40.47 33.41 3.24
CA VAL A 265 -40.18 32.03 2.79
C VAL A 265 -41.16 31.48 1.75
N PHE A 266 -42.46 31.80 1.85
CA PHE A 266 -43.46 31.31 0.91
C PHE A 266 -43.34 31.96 -0.46
N MET A 267 -43.02 33.26 -0.50
CA MET A 267 -42.72 33.95 -1.75
C MET A 267 -41.44 33.40 -2.40
N LYS A 268 -40.41 33.06 -1.62
CA LYS A 268 -39.21 32.39 -2.13
C LYS A 268 -39.50 31.01 -2.74
N ILE A 269 -40.41 30.23 -2.16
CA ILE A 269 -40.89 28.96 -2.74
C ILE A 269 -41.54 29.20 -4.10
N LEU A 270 -42.49 30.15 -4.18
CA LEU A 270 -43.16 30.47 -5.45
C LEU A 270 -42.20 30.97 -6.53
N VAL A 271 -41.17 31.73 -6.15
CA VAL A 271 -40.10 32.18 -7.04
C VAL A 271 -39.29 31.00 -7.55
N TYR A 272 -38.92 30.09 -6.66
CA TYR A 272 -38.18 28.88 -7.03
C TYR A 272 -38.98 28.02 -8.01
N VAL A 273 -40.28 27.85 -7.78
CA VAL A 273 -41.19 27.14 -8.69
C VAL A 273 -41.24 27.82 -10.06
N ALA A 274 -41.42 29.13 -10.10
CA ALA A 274 -41.46 29.87 -11.36
C ALA A 274 -40.12 29.78 -12.11
N PHE A 275 -39.00 29.86 -11.39
CA PHE A 275 -37.66 29.68 -11.91
C PHE A 275 -37.47 28.28 -12.52
N THR A 276 -37.86 27.21 -11.82
CA THR A 276 -37.81 25.83 -12.35
C THR A 276 -38.67 25.65 -13.59
N MET A 277 -39.87 26.24 -13.63
CA MET A 277 -40.80 26.10 -14.75
C MET A 277 -40.31 26.83 -16.00
N ARG A 278 -39.67 27.99 -15.82
CA ARG A 278 -39.02 28.72 -16.91
C ARG A 278 -37.74 28.04 -17.39
N ALA A 279 -36.95 27.49 -16.47
CA ALA A 279 -35.80 26.67 -16.84
C ALA A 279 -36.24 25.46 -17.68
N LEU A 280 -37.29 24.75 -17.27
CA LEU A 280 -37.88 23.64 -18.05
C LEU A 280 -38.33 24.08 -19.45
N GLN A 281 -39.00 25.23 -19.56
CA GLN A 281 -39.44 25.76 -20.85
C GLN A 281 -38.26 26.06 -21.77
N GLY A 282 -37.21 26.70 -21.25
CA GLY A 282 -35.97 26.94 -21.99
C GLY A 282 -35.29 25.64 -22.41
N SER A 283 -35.19 24.67 -21.50
CA SER A 283 -34.58 23.37 -21.79
C SER A 283 -35.30 22.64 -22.92
N ALA A 284 -36.64 22.64 -22.94
CA ALA A 284 -37.42 21.93 -23.96
C ALA A 284 -37.27 22.50 -25.38
N ILE A 285 -36.93 23.79 -25.51
CA ILE A 285 -36.73 24.45 -26.82
C ILE A 285 -35.24 24.56 -27.21
N SER A 286 -34.35 24.04 -26.37
CA SER A 286 -32.91 24.14 -26.58
C SER A 286 -32.36 23.18 -27.61
N THR A 287 -31.28 23.60 -28.26
CA THR A 287 -30.60 22.77 -29.28
C THR A 287 -30.08 21.47 -28.68
N GLY A 288 -29.52 21.50 -27.47
CA GLY A 288 -29.07 20.30 -26.76
C GLY A 288 -30.20 19.30 -26.45
N TYR A 289 -31.42 19.77 -26.16
CA TYR A 289 -32.58 18.89 -25.97
C TYR A 289 -33.04 18.27 -27.29
N GLN A 290 -33.03 19.02 -28.38
CA GLN A 290 -33.31 18.47 -29.71
C GLN A 290 -32.23 17.45 -30.14
N GLN A 291 -30.97 17.67 -29.80
CA GLN A 291 -29.91 16.69 -30.01
C GLN A 291 -30.17 15.42 -29.22
N LEU A 292 -30.59 15.52 -27.95
CA LEU A 292 -30.96 14.38 -27.13
C LEU A 292 -32.10 13.56 -27.75
N LEU A 293 -33.14 14.21 -28.29
CA LEU A 293 -34.25 13.51 -28.96
C LEU A 293 -33.82 12.70 -30.20
N ASN A 294 -32.66 13.02 -30.78
CA ASN A 294 -32.10 12.32 -31.93
C ASN A 294 -31.09 11.24 -31.55
N TYR A 295 -30.86 10.97 -30.25
CA TYR A 295 -30.02 9.84 -29.84
C TYR A 295 -30.66 8.51 -30.25
N PRO A 296 -29.87 7.49 -30.63
CA PRO A 296 -30.41 6.16 -30.93
C PRO A 296 -31.12 5.56 -29.70
N ASP A 297 -32.29 4.97 -29.89
CA ASP A 297 -33.07 4.30 -28.82
C ASP A 297 -32.28 3.16 -28.14
N ASP A 298 -31.27 2.60 -28.82
CA ASP A 298 -30.40 1.54 -28.32
C ASP A 298 -29.09 2.06 -27.69
N PHE A 299 -28.82 3.36 -27.74
CA PHE A 299 -27.66 3.97 -27.10
C PHE A 299 -27.83 3.95 -25.57
N LYS A 300 -26.82 3.45 -24.86
CA LYS A 300 -26.85 3.29 -23.40
C LYS A 300 -25.73 4.08 -22.75
N PHE A 301 -26.09 4.74 -21.65
CA PHE A 301 -25.13 5.27 -20.70
C PHE A 301 -24.95 4.25 -19.57
N ASP A 302 -23.69 4.03 -19.18
CA ASP A 302 -23.31 3.13 -18.10
C ASP A 302 -23.65 3.72 -16.73
N LEU A 303 -23.71 5.06 -16.65
CA LEU A 303 -24.03 5.82 -15.45
C LEU A 303 -24.70 7.15 -15.80
N ILE A 304 -25.71 7.54 -15.01
CA ILE A 304 -26.34 8.87 -15.05
C ILE A 304 -26.06 9.57 -13.73
N ILE A 305 -25.53 10.79 -13.81
CA ILE A 305 -25.30 11.68 -12.67
C ILE A 305 -26.18 12.91 -12.87
N ASN A 306 -27.09 13.15 -11.92
CA ASN A 306 -28.05 14.25 -12.00
C ASN A 306 -27.68 15.34 -10.98
N ASP A 307 -27.55 16.58 -11.45
CA ASP A 307 -27.45 17.75 -10.59
C ASP A 307 -28.82 18.05 -9.95
N PHE A 308 -28.80 18.47 -8.69
CA PHE A 308 -30.01 18.73 -7.93
C PHE A 308 -29.80 19.87 -6.92
N THR A 309 -30.75 20.82 -6.87
CA THR A 309 -30.78 21.90 -5.88
C THR A 309 -31.85 21.61 -4.82
N ALA A 310 -31.62 22.05 -3.58
CA ALA A 310 -32.49 21.94 -2.40
C ALA A 310 -32.34 20.66 -1.54
N VAL A 311 -31.42 20.78 -0.57
CA VAL A 311 -31.01 19.75 0.42
C VAL A 311 -32.19 19.13 1.18
N SER A 312 -33.28 19.86 1.39
CA SER A 312 -34.49 19.40 2.12
C SER A 312 -35.21 18.22 1.44
N PHE A 313 -34.83 17.89 0.20
CA PHE A 313 -35.40 16.81 -0.60
C PHE A 313 -34.48 15.60 -0.76
N ALA A 314 -33.17 15.79 -0.59
CA ALA A 314 -32.20 14.73 -0.85
C ALA A 314 -32.32 13.54 0.11
N LEU A 315 -32.78 13.79 1.34
CA LEU A 315 -32.95 12.77 2.36
C LEU A 315 -34.05 11.76 1.99
N PRO A 316 -35.29 12.16 1.65
CA PRO A 316 -36.32 11.24 1.16
C PRO A 316 -35.91 10.36 -0.03
N LEU A 317 -35.05 10.84 -0.95
CA LEU A 317 -34.58 10.08 -2.12
C LEU A 317 -33.84 8.79 -1.75
N VAL A 318 -33.25 8.73 -0.56
CA VAL A 318 -32.55 7.56 -0.02
C VAL A 318 -33.23 7.00 1.23
N GLY A 319 -34.52 7.31 1.40
CA GLY A 319 -35.38 6.80 2.47
C GLY A 319 -35.44 7.64 3.75
N GLY A 320 -34.78 8.81 3.79
CA GLY A 320 -34.72 9.82 4.86
C GLY A 320 -36.06 10.46 5.26
N VAL A 321 -36.20 10.89 6.52
CA VAL A 321 -37.33 11.72 6.99
C VAL A 321 -36.83 13.12 7.32
N ALA A 322 -37.44 14.16 6.75
CA ALA A 322 -37.09 15.55 7.04
C ALA A 322 -37.63 15.99 8.41
N THR A 323 -36.82 16.71 9.20
CA THR A 323 -37.19 17.13 10.57
C THR A 323 -37.36 18.66 10.71
N PRO A 324 -38.52 19.23 10.37
CA PRO A 324 -38.76 20.67 10.32
C PRO A 324 -38.81 21.37 11.69
N SER A 325 -38.81 20.63 12.80
CA SER A 325 -38.85 21.22 14.14
C SER A 325 -37.53 21.87 14.54
N TYR A 326 -36.42 21.50 13.93
CA TYR A 326 -35.10 22.05 14.25
C TYR A 326 -34.15 22.15 13.05
N VAL A 327 -34.54 21.69 11.85
CA VAL A 327 -33.78 21.92 10.62
C VAL A 327 -34.49 23.00 9.78
N PRO A 328 -33.90 24.18 9.58
CA PRO A 328 -34.49 25.22 8.75
C PRO A 328 -34.57 24.74 7.30
N TYR A 329 -35.74 24.94 6.71
CA TYR A 329 -35.98 24.82 5.29
C TYR A 329 -35.03 25.76 4.54
N ILE A 330 -34.52 25.33 3.38
CA ILE A 330 -33.36 25.96 2.72
C ILE A 330 -33.54 27.45 2.41
N PHE A 331 -34.78 27.92 2.25
CA PHE A 331 -35.10 29.33 1.99
C PHE A 331 -35.53 30.13 3.24
N PHE A 332 -35.51 29.49 4.42
CA PHE A 332 -35.90 30.07 5.71
C PHE A 332 -34.70 30.26 6.63
N ALA A 333 -34.16 31.48 6.68
CA ALA A 333 -33.06 31.83 7.57
C ALA A 333 -33.58 32.14 8.99
N SER A 334 -33.73 31.10 9.81
CA SER A 334 -34.12 31.19 11.22
C SER A 334 -33.37 30.16 12.06
N ASP A 335 -33.13 30.48 13.33
CA ASP A 335 -32.56 29.58 14.33
C ASP A 335 -33.60 28.62 14.96
N LEU A 336 -34.88 28.75 14.57
CA LEU A 336 -36.00 27.93 15.00
C LEU A 336 -36.22 27.88 16.52
N THR A 337 -35.75 28.91 17.23
CA THR A 337 -35.88 28.99 18.70
C THR A 337 -37.32 29.28 19.13
N SER A 338 -38.09 30.04 18.34
CA SER A 338 -39.48 30.38 18.64
C SER A 338 -40.48 29.36 18.07
N PHE A 339 -41.63 29.20 18.74
CA PHE A 339 -42.74 28.37 18.22
C PHE A 339 -43.23 28.88 16.86
N LYS A 340 -43.28 30.20 16.66
CA LYS A 340 -43.70 30.82 15.41
C LYS A 340 -42.75 30.47 14.27
N ASP A 341 -41.44 30.46 14.54
CA ASP A 341 -40.43 30.10 13.54
C ASP A 341 -40.49 28.61 13.20
N ARG A 342 -40.63 27.74 14.20
CA ARG A 342 -40.84 26.29 13.96
C ARG A 342 -42.10 26.01 13.16
N LEU A 343 -43.21 26.71 13.48
CA LEU A 343 -44.46 26.58 12.74
C LEU A 343 -44.31 27.07 11.29
N THR A 344 -43.64 28.21 11.08
CA THR A 344 -43.38 28.76 9.74
C THR A 344 -42.52 27.81 8.92
N ASN A 345 -41.48 27.24 9.53
CA ASN A 345 -40.58 26.29 8.92
C ASN A 345 -41.26 24.98 8.51
N PHE A 346 -42.11 24.45 9.40
CA PHE A 346 -42.94 23.28 9.13
C PHE A 346 -43.86 23.53 7.94
N VAL A 347 -44.62 24.63 7.96
CA VAL A 347 -45.56 24.93 6.86
C VAL A 347 -44.82 25.16 5.55
N ALA A 348 -43.68 25.85 5.55
CA ALA A 348 -42.86 26.06 4.36
C ALA A 348 -42.39 24.75 3.72
N LEU A 349 -41.85 23.82 4.52
CA LEU A 349 -41.37 22.52 4.03
C LEU A 349 -42.50 21.70 3.36
N TYR A 350 -43.67 21.62 4.01
CA TYR A 350 -44.78 20.81 3.49
C TYR A 350 -45.52 21.47 2.31
N VAL A 351 -45.56 22.80 2.26
CA VAL A 351 -46.04 23.53 1.08
C VAL A 351 -45.14 23.25 -0.12
N ASP A 352 -43.82 23.20 0.07
CA ASP A 352 -42.87 22.88 -0.98
C ASP A 352 -42.99 21.42 -1.47
N TYR A 353 -43.13 20.45 -0.55
CA TYR A 353 -43.46 19.06 -0.92
C TYR A 353 -44.75 18.96 -1.74
N PHE A 354 -45.81 19.64 -1.29
CA PHE A 354 -47.09 19.63 -1.98
C PHE A 354 -46.99 20.24 -3.38
N ILE A 355 -46.33 21.39 -3.53
CA ILE A 355 -46.15 22.02 -4.84
C ILE A 355 -45.31 21.14 -5.76
N ARG A 356 -44.25 20.49 -5.26
CA ARG A 356 -43.42 19.61 -6.07
C ARG A 356 -44.24 18.44 -6.63
N ASP A 357 -44.93 17.70 -5.76
CA ASP A 357 -45.59 16.44 -6.13
C ASP A 357 -46.88 16.67 -6.92
N TYR A 358 -47.61 17.76 -6.63
CA TYR A 358 -48.93 18.00 -7.22
C TYR A 358 -48.96 19.12 -8.26
N TYR A 359 -47.87 19.86 -8.46
CA TYR A 359 -47.78 20.91 -9.49
C TYR A 359 -46.54 20.77 -10.39
N ILE A 360 -45.32 20.72 -9.83
CA ILE A 360 -44.08 20.69 -10.63
C ILE A 360 -43.95 19.37 -11.40
N ALA A 361 -43.99 18.23 -10.69
CA ALA A 361 -43.79 16.92 -11.30
C ALA A 361 -44.84 16.60 -12.39
N PRO A 362 -46.15 16.83 -12.18
CA PRO A 362 -47.15 16.70 -13.24
C PRO A 362 -46.87 17.62 -14.44
N LYS A 363 -46.35 18.83 -14.22
CA LYS A 363 -46.00 19.71 -15.33
C LYS A 363 -44.80 19.19 -16.11
N ILE A 364 -43.72 18.78 -15.44
CA ILE A 364 -42.54 18.18 -16.10
C ILE A 364 -42.98 16.98 -16.93
N HIS A 365 -43.77 16.08 -16.34
CA HIS A 365 -44.29 14.91 -17.02
C HIS A 365 -45.17 15.27 -18.23
N SER A 366 -46.06 16.28 -18.11
CA SER A 366 -46.90 16.74 -19.23
C SER A 366 -46.12 17.41 -20.36
N THR A 367 -44.98 18.02 -20.05
CA THR A 367 -44.11 18.69 -21.03
C THR A 367 -43.27 17.65 -21.76
N LEU A 368 -42.59 16.78 -21.02
CA LEU A 368 -41.72 15.74 -21.59
C LEU A 368 -42.51 14.59 -22.23
N GLY A 369 -43.68 14.24 -21.70
CA GLY A 369 -44.52 13.15 -22.21
C GLY A 369 -45.07 13.38 -23.62
N LYS A 370 -45.00 14.61 -24.14
CA LYS A 370 -45.29 14.92 -25.56
C LYS A 370 -44.24 14.33 -26.50
N ASP A 371 -42.99 14.31 -26.05
CA ASP A 371 -41.84 13.83 -26.81
C ASP A 371 -41.49 12.38 -26.44
N PHE A 372 -41.86 11.93 -25.23
CA PHE A 372 -41.58 10.60 -24.70
C PHE A 372 -42.89 9.86 -24.30
N PRO A 373 -43.54 9.13 -25.22
CA PRO A 373 -44.87 8.54 -25.00
C PRO A 373 -44.93 7.48 -23.89
N ASN A 374 -43.79 6.85 -23.58
CA ASN A 374 -43.64 5.83 -22.54
C ASN A 374 -42.94 6.37 -21.29
N LEU A 375 -42.88 7.70 -21.13
CA LEU A 375 -42.26 8.32 -19.97
C LEU A 375 -42.96 7.80 -18.71
N LYS A 376 -42.19 7.19 -17.82
CA LYS A 376 -42.67 6.86 -16.47
C LYS A 376 -42.89 8.15 -15.69
N ASP A 377 -43.70 8.11 -14.64
CA ASP A 377 -43.86 9.28 -13.78
C ASP A 377 -42.46 9.77 -13.34
N VAL A 378 -42.21 11.08 -13.48
CA VAL A 378 -40.88 11.65 -13.23
C VAL A 378 -40.46 11.48 -11.77
N THR A 379 -41.42 11.31 -10.86
CA THR A 379 -41.18 10.93 -9.46
C THR A 379 -40.70 9.49 -9.28
N GLU A 380 -40.75 8.64 -10.32
CA GLU A 380 -40.13 7.31 -10.30
C GLU A 380 -38.61 7.35 -10.48
N LEU A 381 -38.06 8.42 -11.08
CA LEU A 381 -36.61 8.59 -11.18
C LEU A 381 -35.96 8.66 -9.80
N ASP A 382 -36.65 9.28 -8.84
CA ASP A 382 -36.22 9.35 -7.43
C ASP A 382 -35.98 7.95 -6.85
N LYS A 383 -36.81 6.96 -7.22
CA LYS A 383 -36.69 5.55 -6.78
C LYS A 383 -35.51 4.81 -7.42
N LEU A 384 -34.94 5.33 -8.51
CA LEU A 384 -33.77 4.76 -9.17
C LEU A 384 -32.44 5.22 -8.56
N THR A 385 -32.46 6.30 -7.78
CA THR A 385 -31.29 6.87 -7.10
C THR A 385 -30.57 5.81 -6.26
N LYS A 386 -29.29 5.57 -6.57
CA LYS A 386 -28.44 4.59 -5.85
C LYS A 386 -27.49 5.25 -4.86
N ILE A 387 -27.01 6.44 -5.19
CA ILE A 387 -26.04 7.21 -4.41
C ILE A 387 -26.42 8.69 -4.55
N VAL A 388 -26.42 9.42 -3.45
CA VAL A 388 -26.55 10.88 -3.44
C VAL A 388 -25.23 11.47 -3.00
N LEU A 389 -24.60 12.28 -3.86
CA LEU A 389 -23.38 13.01 -3.54
C LEU A 389 -23.77 14.40 -3.03
N LEU A 390 -23.63 14.62 -1.72
CA LEU A 390 -23.98 15.89 -1.10
C LEU A 390 -22.75 16.80 -1.00
N ASN A 391 -22.80 17.94 -1.67
CA ASN A 391 -21.83 19.03 -1.47
C ASN A 391 -22.19 19.87 -0.22
N LYS A 392 -22.42 19.21 0.92
CA LYS A 392 -22.75 19.81 2.22
C LYS A 392 -21.91 19.15 3.30
N ASP A 393 -21.07 19.94 3.95
CA ASP A 393 -20.32 19.51 5.14
C ASP A 393 -21.17 19.73 6.41
N SER A 394 -21.11 18.80 7.35
CA SER A 394 -21.85 18.87 8.63
C SER A 394 -21.45 20.08 9.49
N SER A 395 -20.32 20.74 9.20
CA SER A 395 -19.85 21.94 9.89
C SER A 395 -20.50 23.25 9.42
N ILE A 396 -21.17 23.27 8.26
CA ILE A 396 -21.68 24.51 7.62
C ILE A 396 -23.23 24.58 7.64
N GLY A 397 -23.92 23.61 8.25
CA GLY A 397 -25.39 23.58 8.31
C GLY A 397 -25.97 22.91 9.55
N VAL A 398 -27.27 23.12 9.80
CA VAL A 398 -27.96 22.65 11.00
C VAL A 398 -28.00 21.11 11.06
N PRO A 399 -27.70 20.47 12.21
CA PRO A 399 -27.64 19.01 12.35
C PRO A 399 -29.03 18.36 12.24
N GLU A 400 -29.19 17.40 11.33
CA GLU A 400 -30.43 16.66 11.05
C GLU A 400 -30.35 15.18 11.51
N GLN A 401 -31.49 14.52 11.75
CA GLN A 401 -31.54 13.08 12.07
C GLN A 401 -31.04 12.26 10.87
N SER A 402 -29.99 11.48 11.09
CA SER A 402 -29.48 10.52 10.13
C SER A 402 -30.17 9.16 10.34
N LEU A 403 -30.94 8.73 9.33
CA LEU A 403 -31.48 7.36 9.21
C LEU A 403 -30.36 6.33 9.08
N PRO A 404 -30.57 4.99 9.24
CA PRO A 404 -29.55 3.92 9.30
C PRO A 404 -28.54 3.84 8.13
N ASN A 405 -28.65 4.76 7.19
CA ASN A 405 -27.60 5.36 6.38
C ASN A 405 -26.62 6.25 7.21
N VAL A 406 -26.62 6.13 8.55
CA VAL A 406 -25.53 6.52 9.45
C VAL A 406 -24.35 5.61 9.16
N VAL A 407 -23.56 6.05 8.21
CA VAL A 407 -22.15 5.69 8.19
C VAL A 407 -21.51 6.49 9.31
N PHE A 408 -21.17 5.84 10.42
CA PHE A 408 -20.06 6.32 11.25
C PHE A 408 -18.92 6.60 10.25
N LYS A 409 -18.43 7.85 10.12
CA LYS A 409 -17.32 8.16 9.17
C LYS A 409 -16.20 7.14 9.33
N GLY A 410 -16.04 6.65 10.56
CA GLY A 410 -15.40 5.40 10.91
C GLY A 410 -15.59 5.06 12.39
N VAL A 411 -15.32 3.82 12.73
CA VAL A 411 -14.93 3.43 14.08
C VAL A 411 -13.42 3.62 14.18
N VAL A 412 -12.96 4.30 15.21
CA VAL A 412 -11.55 4.39 15.58
C VAL A 412 -11.35 3.52 16.82
N ILE A 413 -10.42 2.57 16.74
CA ILE A 413 -10.05 1.79 17.92
C ILE A 413 -8.92 2.53 18.61
N PHE A 414 -9.00 2.71 19.94
CA PHE A 414 -7.89 3.16 20.76
C PHE A 414 -7.55 2.07 21.78
N SER A 415 -6.37 1.45 21.65
CA SER A 415 -5.89 0.40 22.55
C SER A 415 -4.38 0.49 22.76
N LEU A 416 -3.96 0.75 24.00
CA LEU A 416 -2.55 0.76 24.38
C LEU A 416 -2.04 -0.62 24.83
N GLY A 417 -2.79 -1.68 24.54
CA GLY A 417 -2.44 -3.07 24.88
C GLY A 417 -2.87 -3.49 26.29
N THR A 418 -2.33 -4.63 26.74
CA THR A 418 -2.65 -5.24 28.04
C THR A 418 -1.67 -4.86 29.14
N ASN A 419 -0.43 -4.50 28.78
CA ASN A 419 0.66 -4.23 29.73
C ASN A 419 0.74 -2.75 30.12
N VAL A 420 0.06 -1.87 29.39
CA VAL A 420 -0.09 -0.45 29.71
C VAL A 420 -1.42 -0.32 30.45
N MET A 421 -1.34 -0.29 31.77
CA MET A 421 -2.51 -0.01 32.60
C MET A 421 -2.93 1.44 32.38
N SER A 422 -4.22 1.63 32.19
CA SER A 422 -4.79 2.93 31.86
C SER A 422 -4.56 3.97 32.96
N ASP A 423 -4.32 3.57 34.21
CA ASP A 423 -3.96 4.44 35.35
C ASP A 423 -2.52 4.99 35.30
N MET A 424 -1.67 4.52 34.37
CA MET A 424 -0.35 5.10 34.12
C MET A 424 -0.40 6.39 33.28
N LEU A 425 -1.54 6.67 32.64
CA LEU A 425 -1.79 7.98 32.03
C LEU A 425 -2.24 8.94 33.13
N ASP A 426 -1.55 10.07 33.27
CA ASP A 426 -2.01 11.11 34.17
C ASP A 426 -3.34 11.72 33.71
N ASN A 427 -4.03 12.37 34.64
CA ASN A 427 -5.34 12.96 34.39
C ASN A 427 -5.29 14.02 33.27
N ASP A 428 -4.15 14.67 33.10
CA ASP A 428 -3.96 15.70 32.07
C ASP A 428 -3.88 15.06 30.67
N CYS A 429 -3.08 14.01 30.49
CA CYS A 429 -3.01 13.25 29.24
C CYS A 429 -4.37 12.63 28.87
N PHE A 430 -5.06 12.03 29.84
CA PHE A 430 -6.44 11.55 29.62
C PHE A 430 -7.38 12.66 29.17
N THR A 431 -7.26 13.83 29.79
CA THR A 431 -8.06 15.00 29.43
C THR A 431 -7.77 15.39 27.99
N GLU A 432 -6.49 15.54 27.60
CA GLU A 432 -6.13 15.91 26.23
C GLU A 432 -6.61 14.88 25.18
N ILE A 433 -6.49 13.58 25.47
CA ILE A 433 -6.98 12.51 24.59
C ILE A 433 -8.50 12.55 24.46
N LEU A 434 -9.22 12.61 25.59
CA LEU A 434 -10.69 12.63 25.58
C LEU A 434 -11.23 13.91 24.95
N GLU A 435 -10.57 15.05 25.13
CA GLU A 435 -10.92 16.31 24.48
C GLU A 435 -10.64 16.28 22.97
N ALA A 436 -9.54 15.65 22.54
CA ALA A 436 -9.28 15.39 21.12
C ALA A 436 -10.36 14.50 20.50
N PHE A 437 -10.76 13.41 21.19
CA PHE A 437 -11.85 12.55 20.74
C PHE A 437 -13.17 13.30 20.71
N ARG A 438 -13.45 14.10 21.73
CA ARG A 438 -14.65 14.95 21.81
C ARG A 438 -14.72 15.93 20.64
N ALA A 439 -13.58 16.44 20.19
CA ALA A 439 -13.46 17.30 19.02
C ALA A 439 -13.64 16.57 17.67
N LEU A 440 -13.82 15.24 17.69
CA LEU A 440 -14.05 14.37 16.52
C LEU A 440 -15.39 13.62 16.61
N PRO A 441 -16.53 14.33 16.70
CA PRO A 441 -17.84 13.72 16.95
C PRO A 441 -18.33 12.80 15.83
N ASP A 442 -17.78 12.92 14.61
CA ASP A 442 -18.14 12.09 13.45
C ASP A 442 -17.63 10.63 13.53
N TYR A 443 -16.73 10.34 14.48
CA TYR A 443 -16.13 9.03 14.68
C TYR A 443 -16.49 8.46 16.04
N THR A 444 -16.78 7.16 16.10
CA THR A 444 -16.92 6.45 17.37
C THR A 444 -15.58 5.88 17.79
N PHE A 445 -15.13 6.25 18.98
CA PHE A 445 -13.89 5.75 19.56
C PHE A 445 -14.18 4.56 20.48
N LEU A 446 -13.79 3.36 20.07
CA LEU A 446 -13.77 2.21 20.96
C LEU A 446 -12.51 2.28 21.79
N PHE A 447 -12.64 2.73 23.04
CA PHE A 447 -11.52 2.96 23.93
C PHE A 447 -11.34 1.75 24.84
N LYS A 448 -10.32 0.93 24.58
CA LYS A 448 -9.90 -0.12 25.53
C LYS A 448 -9.32 0.52 26.78
N THR A 449 -10.03 0.42 27.91
CA THR A 449 -9.61 0.98 29.20
C THR A 449 -10.20 0.22 30.38
N ASP A 450 -9.42 0.11 31.45
CA ASP A 450 -9.83 -0.49 32.73
C ASP A 450 -10.22 0.59 33.78
N VAL A 451 -10.15 1.87 33.40
CA VAL A 451 -10.48 3.02 34.28
C VAL A 451 -11.99 3.21 34.41
N GLU A 452 -12.48 3.23 35.65
CA GLU A 452 -13.90 3.46 35.96
C GLU A 452 -14.26 4.94 36.14
N LYS A 453 -13.29 5.79 36.48
CA LYS A 453 -13.48 7.22 36.73
C LYS A 453 -12.56 8.05 35.84
N PHE A 454 -13.15 8.84 34.96
CA PHE A 454 -12.43 9.72 34.05
C PHE A 454 -12.22 11.11 34.68
N PRO A 455 -11.11 11.81 34.38
CA PRO A 455 -10.82 13.15 34.92
C PRO A 455 -11.73 14.23 34.34
N VAL A 456 -12.37 13.94 33.21
CA VAL A 456 -13.40 14.76 32.58
C VAL A 456 -14.61 13.89 32.25
N ASP A 457 -15.75 14.52 32.02
CA ASP A 457 -16.94 13.83 31.56
C ASP A 457 -16.65 13.05 30.27
N LEU A 458 -17.05 11.78 30.24
CA LEU A 458 -16.78 10.92 29.09
C LEU A 458 -17.43 11.52 27.83
N PRO A 459 -16.67 11.76 26.74
CA PRO A 459 -17.24 12.26 25.50
C PRO A 459 -18.29 11.30 24.93
N LYS A 460 -19.39 11.84 24.38
CA LYS A 460 -20.52 11.05 23.87
C LYS A 460 -20.15 10.05 22.75
N ASN A 461 -19.06 10.32 22.04
CA ASN A 461 -18.57 9.51 20.94
C ASN A 461 -17.45 8.52 21.36
N VAL A 462 -17.17 8.41 22.66
CA VAL A 462 -16.19 7.47 23.22
C VAL A 462 -16.94 6.36 23.95
N VAL A 463 -16.65 5.11 23.58
CA VAL A 463 -17.20 3.91 24.21
C VAL A 463 -16.08 3.18 24.95
N PRO A 464 -16.00 3.28 26.29
CA PRO A 464 -15.01 2.58 27.07
C PRO A 464 -15.34 1.08 27.10
N ILE A 465 -14.33 0.25 26.84
CA ILE A 465 -14.45 -1.20 26.75
C ILE A 465 -13.31 -1.81 27.57
N LYS A 466 -13.63 -2.70 28.49
CA LYS A 466 -12.63 -3.36 29.33
C LYS A 466 -11.77 -4.34 28.52
N TRP A 467 -12.44 -5.17 27.72
CA TRP A 467 -11.80 -6.16 26.84
C TRP A 467 -12.36 -6.07 25.43
N LEU A 468 -11.47 -5.85 24.46
CA LEU A 468 -11.82 -5.74 23.05
C LEU A 468 -11.35 -7.00 22.33
N PRO A 469 -12.24 -7.76 21.64
CA PRO A 469 -11.80 -8.82 20.72
C PRO A 469 -11.16 -8.19 19.48
N GLN A 470 -9.94 -7.68 19.65
CA GLN A 470 -9.29 -6.69 18.78
C GLN A 470 -9.22 -7.14 17.32
N ASN A 471 -8.76 -8.37 17.07
CA ASN A 471 -8.69 -8.93 15.72
C ASN A 471 -10.07 -8.98 15.02
N ASP A 472 -11.13 -9.37 15.73
CA ASP A 472 -12.47 -9.45 15.16
C ASP A 472 -13.07 -8.06 14.90
N VAL A 473 -12.79 -7.10 15.79
CA VAL A 473 -13.21 -5.71 15.61
C VAL A 473 -12.46 -5.05 14.46
N LEU A 474 -11.15 -5.30 14.33
CA LEU A 474 -10.33 -4.82 13.19
C LEU A 474 -10.83 -5.37 11.85
N ALA A 475 -11.43 -6.55 11.84
CA ALA A 475 -12.05 -7.12 10.63
C ALA A 475 -13.32 -6.37 10.19
N HIS A 476 -13.91 -5.53 11.05
CA HIS A 476 -15.17 -4.87 10.78
C HIS A 476 -15.01 -3.70 9.78
N PRO A 477 -15.81 -3.61 8.70
CA PRO A 477 -15.60 -2.67 7.60
C PRO A 477 -15.75 -1.18 7.95
N LYS A 478 -16.40 -0.89 9.09
CA LYS A 478 -16.49 0.48 9.62
C LYS A 478 -15.24 0.91 10.39
N VAL A 479 -14.32 0.03 10.77
CA VAL A 479 -13.05 0.45 11.39
C VAL A 479 -12.18 1.14 10.35
N LYS A 480 -11.79 2.39 10.64
CA LYS A 480 -11.02 3.24 9.70
C LYS A 480 -9.63 3.57 10.18
N LEU A 481 -9.39 3.47 11.49
CA LEU A 481 -8.12 3.78 12.09
C LEU A 481 -7.96 2.97 13.37
N PHE A 482 -6.75 2.51 13.61
CA PHE A 482 -6.35 1.93 14.87
C PHE A 482 -5.25 2.77 15.53
N ILE A 483 -5.60 3.43 16.62
CA ILE A 483 -4.66 4.11 17.50
C ILE A 483 -4.14 3.08 18.51
N THR A 484 -2.85 2.80 18.45
CA THR A 484 -2.25 1.65 19.12
C THR A 484 -0.91 2.00 19.74
N HIS A 485 -0.54 1.30 20.81
CA HIS A 485 0.83 1.34 21.33
C HIS A 485 1.88 0.69 20.40
N CYS A 486 1.49 0.17 19.23
CA CYS A 486 2.37 -0.50 18.27
C CYS A 486 3.05 -1.79 18.76
N GLY A 487 2.42 -2.52 19.69
CA GLY A 487 2.83 -3.90 19.99
C GLY A 487 2.77 -4.79 18.74
N LEU A 488 3.72 -5.73 18.63
CA LEU A 488 3.90 -6.53 17.40
C LEU A 488 2.61 -7.22 16.92
N LEU A 489 1.86 -7.86 17.83
CA LEU A 489 0.61 -8.54 17.49
C LEU A 489 -0.48 -7.56 17.02
N SER A 490 -0.64 -6.44 17.71
CA SER A 490 -1.59 -5.39 17.33
C SER A 490 -1.30 -4.84 15.92
N VAL A 491 -0.02 -4.66 15.58
CA VAL A 491 0.39 -4.25 14.24
C VAL A 491 0.09 -5.35 13.21
N GLN A 492 0.39 -6.61 13.52
CA GLN A 492 0.08 -7.73 12.62
C GLN A 492 -1.42 -7.87 12.34
N GLU A 493 -2.27 -7.77 13.35
CA GLU A 493 -3.73 -7.82 13.21
C GLU A 493 -4.25 -6.67 12.34
N ALA A 494 -3.76 -5.44 12.56
CA ALA A 494 -4.16 -4.28 11.77
C ALA A 494 -3.73 -4.38 10.31
N LEU A 495 -2.50 -4.85 10.06
CA LEU A 495 -2.00 -5.09 8.72
C LEU A 495 -2.76 -6.23 8.03
N TRP A 496 -3.12 -7.29 8.77
CA TRP A 496 -3.93 -8.39 8.23
C TRP A 496 -5.29 -7.89 7.71
N HIS A 497 -5.93 -6.94 8.40
CA HIS A 497 -7.23 -6.37 8.00
C HIS A 497 -7.14 -5.09 7.16
N GLY A 498 -5.93 -4.59 6.88
CA GLY A 498 -5.72 -3.41 6.04
C GLY A 498 -6.19 -2.10 6.70
N VAL A 499 -6.04 -2.00 8.01
CA VAL A 499 -6.42 -0.81 8.80
C VAL A 499 -5.17 0.07 9.04
N PRO A 500 -5.19 1.36 8.69
CA PRO A 500 -4.07 2.27 8.98
C PRO A 500 -3.99 2.59 10.47
N MET A 501 -2.82 3.05 10.91
CA MET A 501 -2.52 3.20 12.35
C MET A 501 -2.03 4.59 12.76
N ILE A 502 -2.26 4.95 14.01
CA ILE A 502 -1.49 5.97 14.72
C ILE A 502 -0.79 5.26 15.86
N GLY A 503 0.53 5.32 15.86
CA GLY A 503 1.36 4.64 16.83
C GLY A 503 1.76 5.53 17.98
N ILE A 504 1.47 5.08 19.21
CA ILE A 504 1.86 5.71 20.46
C ILE A 504 2.79 4.75 21.21
N PRO A 505 4.05 4.58 20.76
CA PRO A 505 4.96 3.63 21.38
C PRO A 505 5.32 4.05 22.80
N ILE A 506 5.46 3.08 23.68
CA ILE A 506 5.75 3.30 25.11
C ILE A 506 7.05 2.59 25.49
N ILE A 507 7.25 1.36 25.02
CA ILE A 507 8.43 0.55 25.35
C ILE A 507 8.94 -0.30 24.18
N SER A 508 10.21 -0.69 24.25
CA SER A 508 10.76 -1.82 23.48
C SER A 508 10.60 -1.67 21.95
N GLU A 509 10.15 -2.72 21.27
CA GLU A 509 10.03 -2.84 19.81
C GLU A 509 8.93 -1.96 19.21
N GLN A 510 8.08 -1.35 20.05
CA GLN A 510 7.00 -0.49 19.61
C GLN A 510 7.53 0.72 18.83
N PHE A 511 8.66 1.27 19.27
CA PHE A 511 9.35 2.37 18.58
C PHE A 511 9.89 1.96 17.20
N ASP A 512 10.32 0.71 17.04
CA ASP A 512 10.76 0.18 15.75
C ASP A 512 9.57 -0.04 14.81
N ASN A 513 8.50 -0.64 15.33
CA ASN A 513 7.28 -0.93 14.59
C ASN A 513 6.67 0.35 14.01
N ILE A 514 6.54 1.42 14.80
CA ILE A 514 5.98 2.68 14.28
C ILE A 514 6.88 3.36 13.25
N ARG A 515 8.21 3.27 13.40
CA ARG A 515 9.14 3.78 12.37
C ARG A 515 8.94 3.09 11.03
N MET A 516 8.73 1.77 11.03
CA MET A 516 8.38 1.02 9.83
C MET A 516 7.03 1.49 9.25
N LEU A 517 6.00 1.64 10.09
CA LEU A 517 4.67 2.08 9.64
C LEU A 517 4.69 3.47 9.00
N VAL A 518 5.41 4.44 9.59
CA VAL A 518 5.57 5.79 9.05
C VAL A 518 6.33 5.76 7.72
N ARG A 519 7.47 5.05 7.67
CA ARG A 519 8.29 4.91 6.46
C ARG A 519 7.47 4.37 5.29
N ASP A 520 6.63 3.37 5.56
CA ASP A 520 5.81 2.69 4.54
C ASP A 520 4.48 3.40 4.27
N GLY A 521 4.22 4.55 4.92
CA GLY A 521 3.00 5.33 4.77
C GLY A 521 1.74 4.61 5.28
N LEU A 522 1.89 3.71 6.25
CA LEU A 522 0.83 2.92 6.87
C LEU A 522 0.26 3.59 8.14
N GLY A 523 0.93 4.63 8.64
CA GLY A 523 0.49 5.34 9.82
C GLY A 523 1.36 6.54 10.18
N GLU A 524 1.04 7.15 11.32
CA GLU A 524 1.75 8.30 11.89
C GLU A 524 2.17 8.05 13.34
N HIS A 525 3.30 8.64 13.75
CA HIS A 525 3.82 8.54 15.11
C HIS A 525 3.28 9.67 16.00
N GLN A 526 2.87 9.34 17.22
CA GLN A 526 2.52 10.28 18.27
C GLN A 526 3.24 9.90 19.57
N ASP A 527 3.90 10.84 20.21
CA ASP A 527 4.49 10.63 21.54
C ASP A 527 3.43 10.86 22.62
N LEU A 528 3.29 9.89 23.53
CA LEU A 528 2.30 9.90 24.61
C LEU A 528 2.43 11.11 25.53
N MET A 529 3.66 11.54 25.84
CA MET A 529 3.95 12.62 26.79
C MET A 529 3.70 14.02 26.22
N THR A 530 3.45 14.11 24.91
CA THR A 530 3.29 15.38 24.19
C THR A 530 1.92 15.48 23.51
N ILE A 531 0.99 14.61 23.89
CA ILE A 531 -0.37 14.66 23.37
C ILE A 531 -1.01 15.98 23.85
N GLU A 532 -1.26 16.84 22.87
CA GLU A 532 -2.04 18.06 23.02
C GLU A 532 -3.27 17.91 22.14
N ARG A 533 -4.45 18.23 22.68
CA ARG A 533 -5.75 17.90 22.08
C ARG A 533 -5.86 18.33 20.62
N HIS A 534 -5.43 19.55 20.28
CA HIS A 534 -5.59 20.09 18.93
C HIS A 534 -4.58 19.47 17.96
N ALA A 535 -3.34 19.26 18.39
CA ALA A 535 -2.34 18.56 17.60
C ALA A 535 -2.75 17.11 17.32
N PHE A 536 -3.23 16.40 18.35
CA PHE A 536 -3.63 15.01 18.24
C PHE A 536 -4.89 14.85 17.39
N GLN A 537 -5.87 15.76 17.53
CA GLN A 537 -7.02 15.86 16.64
C GLN A 537 -6.59 15.99 15.17
N ARG A 538 -5.72 16.97 14.84
CA ARG A 538 -5.22 17.17 13.48
C ARG A 538 -4.50 15.94 12.92
N LEU A 539 -3.78 15.21 13.77
CA LEU A 539 -3.09 13.97 13.39
C LEU A 539 -4.09 12.87 13.02
N ILE A 540 -5.11 12.66 13.86
CA ILE A 540 -6.19 11.69 13.61
C ILE A 540 -6.89 12.00 12.29
N GLU A 541 -7.26 13.26 12.07
CA GLU A 541 -7.88 13.69 10.82
C GLU A 541 -6.99 13.48 9.61
N ARG A 542 -5.68 13.74 9.72
CA ARG A 542 -4.73 13.54 8.62
C ARG A 542 -4.71 12.08 8.17
N VAL A 543 -4.60 11.14 9.10
CA VAL A 543 -4.55 9.70 8.76
C VAL A 543 -5.88 9.23 8.18
N LEU A 544 -7.01 9.73 8.70
CA LEU A 544 -8.34 9.35 8.23
C LEU A 544 -8.71 9.95 6.87
N LYS A 545 -8.29 11.20 6.57
CA LYS A 545 -8.68 11.92 5.35
C LYS A 545 -7.74 11.64 4.17
N ASN A 546 -6.48 11.30 4.42
CA ASN A 546 -5.53 11.02 3.34
C ASN A 546 -5.66 9.56 2.86
N PRO A 547 -6.12 9.30 1.62
CA PRO A 547 -6.37 7.95 1.13
C PRO A 547 -5.11 7.08 1.10
N LYS A 548 -3.92 7.70 1.03
CA LYS A 548 -2.62 7.01 1.03
C LYS A 548 -2.51 5.98 2.14
N TYR A 549 -2.90 6.31 3.38
CA TYR A 549 -2.73 5.40 4.51
C TYR A 549 -3.63 4.16 4.35
N GLY A 550 -4.89 4.35 3.94
CA GLY A 550 -5.83 3.26 3.71
C GLY A 550 -5.47 2.40 2.49
N GLU A 551 -5.01 3.01 1.40
CA GLU A 551 -4.55 2.30 0.20
C GLU A 551 -3.30 1.47 0.49
N ASN A 552 -2.30 2.06 1.16
CA ASN A 552 -1.08 1.36 1.56
C ASN A 552 -1.40 0.21 2.53
N ALA A 553 -2.32 0.41 3.48
CA ALA A 553 -2.73 -0.64 4.41
C ALA A 553 -3.42 -1.81 3.71
N LYS A 554 -4.32 -1.55 2.75
CA LYS A 554 -4.96 -2.59 1.93
C LYS A 554 -3.97 -3.31 1.01
N ALA A 555 -3.04 -2.59 0.40
CA ALA A 555 -1.98 -3.18 -0.40
C ALA A 555 -1.10 -4.12 0.47
N ARG A 556 -0.72 -3.67 1.67
CA ARG A 556 0.03 -4.49 2.63
C ARG A 556 -0.76 -5.71 3.08
N SER A 557 -2.05 -5.56 3.39
CA SER A 557 -2.94 -6.66 3.78
C SER A 557 -3.01 -7.73 2.69
N SER A 558 -3.25 -7.31 1.44
CA SER A 558 -3.35 -8.22 0.29
C SER A 558 -2.08 -9.05 0.12
N ALA A 559 -0.92 -8.41 0.23
CA ALA A 559 0.36 -9.09 0.13
C ALA A 559 0.68 -10.02 1.31
N VAL A 560 0.33 -9.63 2.54
CA VAL A 560 0.53 -10.47 3.74
C VAL A 560 -0.36 -11.71 3.70
N ARG A 561 -1.54 -11.62 3.07
CA ARG A 561 -2.51 -12.72 2.97
C ARG A 561 -2.27 -13.63 1.76
N ASP A 562 -1.61 -13.14 0.72
CA ASP A 562 -1.21 -13.94 -0.45
C ASP A 562 0.01 -14.81 -0.12
N GLN A 563 -0.25 -15.91 0.60
CA GLN A 563 0.73 -16.91 0.96
C GLN A 563 0.43 -18.22 0.23
N LYS A 564 1.48 -18.92 -0.21
CA LYS A 564 1.37 -20.22 -0.89
C LYS A 564 0.70 -21.29 -0.02
N GLU A 565 1.03 -21.30 1.25
CA GLU A 565 0.41 -22.13 2.28
C GLU A 565 0.10 -21.28 3.51
N SER A 566 -0.89 -21.70 4.31
CA SER A 566 -1.22 -20.99 5.55
C SER A 566 -0.06 -21.09 6.57
N PRO A 567 0.06 -20.13 7.49
CA PRO A 567 1.05 -20.20 8.58
C PRO A 567 0.96 -21.50 9.39
N LEU A 568 -0.26 -22.05 9.55
CA LEU A 568 -0.48 -23.30 10.25
C LEU A 568 0.06 -24.49 9.46
N GLU A 569 -0.28 -24.62 8.18
CA GLU A 569 0.23 -25.70 7.32
C GLU A 569 1.77 -25.67 7.27
N ARG A 570 2.36 -24.48 7.16
CA ARG A 570 3.81 -24.29 7.22
C ARG A 570 4.40 -24.77 8.54
N ALA A 571 3.79 -24.41 9.66
CA ALA A 571 4.25 -24.82 10.99
C ALA A 571 4.14 -26.35 11.19
N VAL A 572 3.04 -26.95 10.73
CA VAL A 572 2.85 -28.41 10.76
C VAL A 572 3.95 -29.09 9.93
N TRP A 573 4.18 -28.62 8.70
CA TRP A 573 5.18 -29.22 7.82
C TRP A 573 6.59 -29.16 8.43
N TRP A 574 7.02 -28.02 8.97
CA TRP A 574 8.33 -27.90 9.61
C TRP A 574 8.45 -28.75 10.87
N THR A 575 7.37 -28.88 11.64
CA THR A 575 7.33 -29.76 12.81
C THR A 575 7.53 -31.22 12.38
N GLU A 576 6.77 -31.68 11.38
CA GLU A 576 6.94 -33.02 10.82
C GLU A 576 8.31 -33.24 10.20
N TYR A 577 8.88 -32.22 9.54
CA TYR A 577 10.21 -32.29 8.96
C TYR A 577 11.26 -32.57 10.03
N VAL A 578 11.23 -31.85 11.16
CA VAL A 578 12.14 -32.10 12.28
C VAL A 578 11.94 -33.51 12.86
N LEU A 579 10.70 -33.98 12.95
CA LEU A 579 10.40 -35.35 13.39
C LEU A 579 10.93 -36.43 12.42
N ARG A 580 10.91 -36.16 11.11
CA ARG A 580 11.50 -37.05 10.09
C ARG A 580 13.04 -37.06 10.13
N HIS A 581 13.67 -36.01 10.67
CA HIS A 581 15.13 -35.83 10.68
C HIS A 581 15.70 -35.44 12.07
N PRO A 582 15.58 -36.31 13.10
CA PRO A 582 15.90 -35.96 14.49
C PRO A 582 17.39 -35.66 14.75
N ASN A 583 18.30 -36.13 13.90
CA ASN A 583 19.75 -35.94 14.04
C ASN A 583 20.32 -34.85 13.10
N MET A 584 19.46 -33.97 12.58
CA MET A 584 19.85 -32.96 11.61
C MET A 584 20.68 -31.84 12.25
N THR A 585 21.94 -31.70 11.82
CA THR A 585 22.83 -30.62 12.26
C THR A 585 23.01 -29.51 11.23
N HIS A 586 22.76 -29.77 9.94
CA HIS A 586 23.10 -28.85 8.85
C HIS A 586 22.21 -27.59 8.76
N MET A 587 21.04 -27.55 9.39
CA MET A 587 20.22 -26.34 9.51
C MET A 587 20.53 -25.50 10.75
N ARG A 588 21.34 -26.04 11.68
CA ARG A 588 21.82 -25.31 12.85
C ARG A 588 23.05 -24.51 12.43
N SER A 589 23.06 -23.21 12.70
CA SER A 589 24.22 -22.38 12.40
C SER A 589 25.41 -22.74 13.31
N ASP A 590 26.57 -22.98 12.72
CA ASP A 590 27.85 -23.16 13.43
C ASP A 590 28.18 -21.99 14.38
N SER A 591 27.59 -20.81 14.15
CA SER A 591 27.75 -19.65 15.03
C SER A 591 27.33 -19.92 16.49
N VAL A 592 26.42 -20.88 16.71
CA VAL A 592 25.94 -21.26 18.03
C VAL A 592 27.05 -21.94 18.85
N ASP A 593 27.95 -22.69 18.22
CA ASP A 593 29.03 -23.42 18.89
C ASP A 593 30.36 -22.62 18.96
N ARG A 594 30.43 -21.44 18.32
CA ARG A 594 31.60 -20.54 18.39
C ARG A 594 31.62 -19.70 19.67
N GLY A 595 32.82 -19.46 20.21
CA GLY A 595 33.02 -18.56 21.36
C GLY A 595 32.65 -17.10 21.07
N PHE A 596 32.36 -16.32 22.12
CA PHE A 596 31.88 -14.93 22.02
C PHE A 596 32.77 -14.04 21.13
N ILE A 597 34.10 -14.20 21.22
CA ILE A 597 35.08 -13.41 20.47
C ILE A 597 34.96 -13.70 18.96
N GLN A 598 35.01 -14.97 18.55
CA GLN A 598 34.94 -15.37 17.15
C GLN A 598 33.56 -15.12 16.55
N ARG A 599 32.49 -15.29 17.35
CA ARG A 599 31.11 -15.05 16.93
C ARG A 599 30.87 -13.59 16.48
N HIS A 600 31.55 -12.64 17.12
CA HIS A 600 31.43 -11.20 16.83
C HIS A 600 32.68 -10.61 16.15
N SER A 601 33.65 -11.44 15.78
CA SER A 601 34.91 -11.02 15.14
C SER A 601 35.70 -9.95 15.91
N TRP A 602 35.65 -9.98 17.25
CA TRP A 602 36.38 -9.00 18.09
C TRP A 602 37.89 -9.09 17.91
N ASP A 603 38.40 -10.28 17.64
CA ASP A 603 39.79 -10.54 17.27
C ASP A 603 40.22 -9.74 16.03
N ILE A 604 39.36 -9.69 15.00
CA ILE A 604 39.61 -8.93 13.77
C ILE A 604 39.52 -7.41 14.02
N VAL A 605 38.53 -6.96 14.79
CA VAL A 605 38.38 -5.54 15.13
C VAL A 605 39.60 -5.04 15.89
N VAL A 606 40.07 -5.78 16.88
CA VAL A 606 41.28 -5.45 17.65
C VAL A 606 42.51 -5.42 16.75
N PHE A 607 42.66 -6.38 15.84
CA PHE A 607 43.75 -6.42 14.87
C PHE A 607 43.77 -5.16 13.96
N ILE A 608 42.62 -4.78 13.39
CA ILE A 608 42.51 -3.59 12.52
C ILE A 608 42.82 -2.30 13.30
N TYR A 609 42.27 -2.13 14.51
CA TYR A 609 42.55 -0.98 15.36
C TYR A 609 44.03 -0.89 15.74
N THR A 610 44.66 -2.02 16.02
CA THR A 610 46.10 -2.07 16.32
C THR A 610 46.93 -1.59 15.14
N ILE A 611 46.60 -2.01 13.91
CA ILE A 611 47.28 -1.54 12.69
C ILE A 611 47.08 -0.03 12.50
N LEU A 612 45.87 0.48 12.68
CA LEU A 612 45.57 1.92 12.57
C LEU A 612 46.36 2.75 13.58
N LEU A 613 46.44 2.29 14.83
CA LEU A 613 47.22 2.97 15.88
C LEU A 613 48.73 2.99 15.56
N ILE A 614 49.27 1.87 15.05
CA ILE A 614 50.66 1.80 14.59
C ILE A 614 50.90 2.81 13.45
N LEU A 615 49.99 2.86 12.47
CA LEU A 615 50.11 3.75 11.32
C LEU A 615 50.02 5.23 11.71
N LEU A 616 49.07 5.60 12.59
CA LEU A 616 48.95 6.94 13.16
C LEU A 616 50.19 7.33 13.97
N TYR A 617 50.73 6.42 14.76
CA TYR A 617 51.96 6.65 15.51
C TYR A 617 53.17 6.90 14.59
N VAL A 618 53.30 6.13 13.50
CA VAL A 618 54.34 6.32 12.49
C VAL A 618 54.18 7.68 11.79
N ILE A 619 52.96 8.08 11.41
CA ILE A 619 52.67 9.40 10.83
C ILE A 619 53.05 10.50 11.82
N TYR A 620 52.60 10.42 13.06
CA TYR A 620 52.93 11.39 14.12
C TYR A 620 54.43 11.55 14.31
N LYS A 621 55.18 10.45 14.42
CA LYS A 621 56.65 10.48 14.56
C LYS A 621 57.32 11.08 13.33
N THR A 622 56.82 10.79 12.13
CA THR A 622 57.37 11.30 10.88
C THR A 622 57.11 12.79 10.74
N ALA A 623 55.88 13.25 10.99
CA ALA A 623 55.50 14.66 11.00
C ALA A 623 56.29 15.44 12.07
N PHE A 624 56.43 14.89 13.29
CA PHE A 624 57.23 15.50 14.34
C PHE A 624 58.72 15.62 13.96
N LYS A 625 59.30 14.59 13.32
CA LYS A 625 60.68 14.65 12.78
C LYS A 625 60.81 15.71 11.68
N ILE A 626 59.84 15.82 10.78
CA ILE A 626 59.82 16.84 9.71
C ILE A 626 59.73 18.24 10.31
N LEU A 627 58.79 18.49 11.22
CA LEU A 627 58.60 19.77 11.91
C LEU A 627 59.87 20.19 12.68
N ARG A 628 60.49 19.26 13.43
CA ARG A 628 61.75 19.53 14.14
C ARG A 628 62.91 19.84 13.18
N LYS A 629 62.92 19.26 11.99
CA LYS A 629 63.91 19.56 10.94
C LYS A 629 63.66 20.92 10.27
N MET A 630 62.39 21.36 10.19
CA MET A 630 62.02 22.69 9.70
C MET A 630 62.36 23.79 10.72
N THR A 631 62.02 23.61 12.00
CA THR A 631 62.32 24.59 13.07
C THR A 631 63.81 24.62 13.46
N GLY A 632 64.52 23.49 13.36
CA GLY A 632 65.97 23.42 13.58
C GLY A 632 66.82 24.13 12.51
N LYS A 633 66.24 24.47 11.34
CA LYS A 633 66.94 25.25 10.30
C LYS A 633 66.93 26.76 10.55
N GLU A 634 65.94 27.29 11.28
CA GLU A 634 65.88 28.73 11.57
C GLU A 634 66.87 29.16 12.65
N VAL A 635 67.11 28.32 13.66
CA VAL A 635 68.04 28.65 14.77
C VAL A 635 69.51 28.74 14.31
N ASN A 636 69.90 27.98 13.28
CA ASN A 636 71.26 28.05 12.74
C ASN A 636 71.49 29.24 11.80
N LYS A 637 70.44 29.90 11.30
CA LYS A 637 70.60 31.13 10.51
C LYS A 637 70.91 32.37 11.36
N HIS A 638 70.55 32.36 12.65
CA HIS A 638 70.80 33.49 13.56
C HIS A 638 72.07 33.35 14.43
N LYS A 639 72.89 32.30 14.25
CA LYS A 639 74.18 32.14 14.94
C LYS A 639 75.42 32.42 14.05
N GLN A 640 75.23 32.97 12.85
CA GLN A 640 76.32 33.28 11.89
C GLN A 640 76.28 34.73 11.35
N GLN A 641 75.74 35.68 12.11
CA GLN A 641 75.92 37.12 11.85
C GLN A 641 76.43 37.84 13.07
#